data_AF-A0A6I7LPV8-F1
#
_entry.id   AF-A0A6I7LPV8-F1
#
_cell.length_a   1.000
_cell.length_b   1.000
_cell.length_c   1.000
_cell.angle_alpha   90.00
_cell.angle_beta   90.00
_cell.angle_gamma   90.00
#
_symmetry.space_group_name_H-M   'P 1'
#
loop_
_entity.id
_entity.type
_entity.pdbx_description
1 polymer ?
#
loop_
_entity_poly.entity_id
_entity_poly.type
_entity_poly.pdbx_seq_one_letter_code
_entity_poly.pdbx_strand_id
1 'polypeptide(L)'
;MNQNAGEEYIVCPYCDATLRIPKTQQTLKITCPSCTSVFFHNLPRKRPRINKKLVWGAIIVAVIVLFALLNQNDRPHLPTSTGRDAARSTPSNWISISYGGLVDKNLFTHSGETVGAIITRIPQYDDEFKGLVQPYLEPFSVLCHDVLLAVNGPDTLPFVNIVSHYPVGSEQPAWAALFREGHYQLYYSPTKIRLFLEGTDPHRSFEKNRSVVRHAINDVVSNGATKIDTVEIYVFTNDYATTTIKLNTIPASYAIGDIDLGPEHHSIDLDAIAEFLDEGVTLEAVEVDQNNDLYFYGKASQKQTLAGNALSTADLAVIYRSVFHYGNNSPYISLDKHEDNRFAKVNFGGYLEDTHAGNVVLEADKLFKALSTGIDPNTHRIIRDRITRAVPDFLTEDERSLMENSGTGHTQIRYWFYPDSIGTVTDGSIGAVLTNQFLADVERMDMPLNVSSAVRRTIGHLNNHFVQYESAFQTFRELSTVGRLMALVNWLQGMDISSRVELDELLTVRLPAFQTPRKTTKMLAVTAAAYPKSSFVGSGDIRDNSKVYYISDLLEKCATNTTDKQFLEIAGTYFDNLNADDLAPPQYVSLKAKAESMETTINYYDGQLESLDRQIQQSERTLVEYSSVSINQHNTLVDKYNDMLIAQRKRIDDYNVIINRINNMNLVTNCITSVGGGINLRPKEFRKITRSKTAPKIEEIASLKGKVKLIGKIARAGDWIKSRVVNGGARINEISLDTWKMVKSSNGTTVYSYSAGKTDKMSTTVSPAGGGWKTEIVINGQAELAQYSEGMSSVRVSHSEGNIQGVGKLNKQGSAVVFSK
;
A
#
# COMPACT_ATOMS: atom_id res chain seq x y z
N MET A 1 -11.47 28.51 -31.40
CA MET A 1 -11.12 28.16 -32.79
C MET A 1 -10.63 26.72 -32.81
N ASN A 2 -11.45 25.81 -33.34
CA ASN A 2 -11.15 24.37 -33.44
C ASN A 2 -10.07 24.14 -34.50
N GLN A 3 -8.87 23.74 -34.08
CA GLN A 3 -7.95 23.03 -34.97
C GLN A 3 -8.44 21.59 -35.07
N ASN A 4 -8.79 21.14 -36.28
CA ASN A 4 -9.10 19.74 -36.59
C ASN A 4 -7.91 18.86 -36.18
N ALA A 5 -7.99 18.23 -35.00
CA ALA A 5 -7.10 17.14 -34.64
C ALA A 5 -7.40 15.99 -35.61
N GLY A 6 -6.49 15.75 -36.57
CA GLY A 6 -6.65 14.66 -37.53
C GLY A 6 -6.80 13.34 -36.78
N GLU A 7 -7.61 12.42 -37.31
CA GLU A 7 -7.79 11.10 -36.71
C GLU A 7 -6.87 10.09 -37.40
N GLU A 8 -6.60 8.97 -36.72
CA GLU A 8 -5.94 7.81 -37.27
C GLU A 8 -6.68 6.52 -36.87
N TYR A 9 -6.53 5.50 -37.71
CA TYR A 9 -7.08 4.18 -37.48
C TYR A 9 -5.96 3.25 -37.05
N ILE A 10 -6.18 2.54 -35.96
CA ILE A 10 -5.27 1.53 -35.46
C ILE A 10 -6.01 0.21 -35.32
N VAL A 11 -5.27 -0.90 -35.34
CA VAL A 11 -5.84 -2.23 -35.11
C VAL A 11 -5.62 -2.61 -33.66
N CYS A 12 -6.68 -3.05 -32.97
CA CYS A 12 -6.56 -3.59 -31.63
C CYS A 12 -5.67 -4.84 -31.66
N PRO A 13 -4.58 -4.89 -30.88
CA PRO A 13 -3.64 -6.02 -30.93
C PRO A 13 -4.22 -7.32 -30.34
N TYR A 14 -5.42 -7.27 -29.75
CA TYR A 14 -6.04 -8.40 -29.06
C TYR A 14 -7.22 -9.03 -29.79
N CYS A 15 -7.91 -8.28 -30.67
CA CYS A 15 -9.10 -8.78 -31.37
C CYS A 15 -9.22 -8.31 -32.81
N ASP A 16 -8.17 -7.65 -33.33
CA ASP A 16 -8.10 -7.10 -34.68
C ASP A 16 -9.19 -6.07 -35.03
N ALA A 17 -9.95 -5.59 -34.04
CA ALA A 17 -10.92 -4.53 -34.24
C ALA A 17 -10.22 -3.21 -34.59
N THR A 18 -10.64 -2.59 -35.70
CA THR A 18 -10.14 -1.28 -36.13
C THR A 18 -10.75 -0.18 -35.25
N LEU A 19 -9.89 0.56 -34.54
CA LEU A 19 -10.25 1.65 -33.64
C LEU A 19 -9.89 2.99 -34.27
N ARG A 20 -10.79 3.97 -34.13
CA ARG A 20 -10.58 5.36 -34.56
C ARG A 20 -10.13 6.17 -33.36
N ILE A 21 -8.92 6.73 -33.42
CA ILE A 21 -8.32 7.52 -32.34
C ILE A 21 -7.86 8.90 -32.83
N PRO A 22 -7.78 9.92 -31.94
CA PRO A 22 -7.21 11.22 -32.30
C PRO A 22 -5.69 11.10 -32.51
N LYS A 23 -5.15 11.76 -33.55
CA LYS A 23 -3.69 11.88 -33.71
C LYS A 23 -3.14 12.77 -32.61
N THR A 24 -2.26 12.22 -31.79
CA THR A 24 -1.53 12.95 -30.75
C THR A 24 -0.08 12.50 -30.69
N GLN A 25 0.81 13.38 -30.22
CA GLN A 25 2.23 13.06 -29.99
C GLN A 25 2.49 12.44 -28.60
N GLN A 26 1.45 12.32 -27.78
CA GLN A 26 1.50 11.67 -26.47
C GLN A 26 1.05 10.21 -26.61
N THR A 27 1.59 9.35 -25.75
CA THR A 27 1.14 7.96 -25.63
C THR A 27 -0.35 7.94 -25.26
N LEU A 28 -1.17 7.27 -26.07
CA LEU A 28 -2.60 7.10 -25.79
C LEU A 28 -2.87 5.77 -25.10
N LYS A 29 -3.51 5.79 -23.92
CA LYS A 29 -4.17 4.62 -23.31
C LYS A 29 -5.51 4.42 -24.03
N ILE A 30 -5.71 3.27 -24.68
CA ILE A 30 -6.87 2.98 -25.53
C ILE A 30 -7.57 1.75 -24.97
N THR A 31 -8.86 1.87 -24.65
CA THR A 31 -9.71 0.73 -24.30
C THR A 31 -10.46 0.30 -25.56
N CYS A 32 -10.27 -0.94 -26.00
CA CYS A 32 -10.98 -1.47 -27.15
C CYS A 32 -12.48 -1.65 -26.80
N PRO A 33 -13.42 -1.02 -27.52
CA PRO A 33 -14.85 -1.22 -27.28
C PRO A 33 -15.32 -2.64 -27.62
N SER A 34 -14.59 -3.37 -28.47
CA SER A 34 -14.97 -4.73 -28.90
C SER A 34 -14.56 -5.83 -27.92
N CYS A 35 -13.37 -5.75 -27.34
CA CYS A 35 -12.84 -6.80 -26.44
C CYS A 35 -12.50 -6.32 -25.03
N THR A 36 -12.80 -5.05 -24.73
CA THR A 36 -12.51 -4.36 -23.46
C THR A 36 -11.04 -4.28 -23.02
N SER A 37 -10.12 -4.94 -23.73
CA SER A 37 -8.68 -4.87 -23.48
C SER A 37 -8.13 -3.45 -23.65
N VAL A 38 -7.24 -3.07 -22.74
CA VAL A 38 -6.55 -1.78 -22.74
C VAL A 38 -5.16 -1.95 -23.34
N PHE A 39 -4.75 -1.07 -24.25
CA PHE A 39 -3.39 -1.03 -24.79
C PHE A 39 -2.93 0.39 -25.06
N PHE A 40 -1.62 0.57 -25.23
CA PHE A 40 -1.01 1.86 -25.48
C PHE A 40 -0.58 1.98 -26.94
N HIS A 41 -0.98 3.06 -27.60
CA HIS A 41 -0.48 3.39 -28.94
C HIS A 41 0.66 4.41 -28.82
N ASN A 42 1.88 3.94 -29.13
CA ASN A 42 3.08 4.78 -29.22
C ASN A 42 3.37 5.07 -30.69
N LEU A 43 3.23 6.33 -31.12
CA LEU A 43 3.82 6.74 -32.39
C LEU A 43 5.35 6.85 -32.21
N PRO A 44 6.16 6.32 -33.13
CA PRO A 44 7.61 6.49 -33.07
C PRO A 44 7.92 8.00 -33.09
N ARG A 45 8.55 8.50 -32.02
CA ARG A 45 9.07 9.87 -31.96
C ARG A 45 10.02 10.06 -33.15
N LYS A 46 9.56 10.73 -34.21
CA LYS A 46 10.46 11.27 -35.21
C LYS A 46 11.38 12.24 -34.48
N ARG A 47 12.65 11.87 -34.31
CA ARG A 47 13.69 12.79 -33.81
C ARG A 47 13.52 14.12 -34.54
N PRO A 48 13.34 15.26 -33.85
CA PRO A 48 13.17 16.53 -34.52
C PRO A 48 14.40 16.73 -35.41
N ARG A 49 14.17 16.87 -36.74
CA ARG A 49 15.20 17.32 -37.66
C ARG A 49 15.56 18.74 -37.25
N ILE A 50 16.62 18.87 -36.46
CA ILE A 50 17.21 20.16 -36.13
C ILE A 50 17.59 20.80 -37.47
N ASN A 51 16.88 21.86 -37.82
CA ASN A 51 17.12 22.61 -39.04
C ASN A 51 18.42 23.39 -38.84
N LYS A 52 19.56 22.82 -39.28
CA LYS A 52 20.92 23.35 -39.04
C LYS A 52 21.07 24.83 -39.44
N LYS A 53 20.23 25.35 -40.35
CA LYS A 53 20.25 26.76 -40.76
C LYS A 53 19.75 27.74 -39.68
N LEU A 54 18.85 27.31 -38.79
CA LEU A 54 18.28 28.17 -37.74
C LEU A 54 19.21 28.29 -36.52
N VAL A 55 19.97 27.24 -36.22
CA VAL A 55 21.00 27.23 -35.17
C VAL A 55 22.19 28.13 -35.53
N TRP A 56 22.60 28.12 -36.81
CA TRP A 56 23.67 29.02 -37.28
C TRP A 56 23.26 30.51 -37.25
N GLY A 57 22.00 30.83 -37.55
CA GLY A 57 21.49 32.22 -37.44
C GLY A 57 21.53 32.74 -36.01
N ALA A 58 21.12 31.93 -35.03
CA ALA A 58 21.13 32.32 -33.61
C ALA A 58 22.56 32.50 -33.06
N ILE A 59 23.52 31.67 -33.50
CA ILE A 59 24.93 31.79 -33.12
C ILE A 59 25.55 33.07 -33.70
N ILE A 60 25.26 33.42 -34.95
CA ILE A 60 25.78 34.65 -35.57
C ILE A 60 25.23 35.90 -34.86
N VAL A 61 23.94 35.92 -34.51
CA VAL A 61 23.35 37.04 -33.76
C VAL A 61 23.96 37.16 -32.36
N ALA A 62 24.16 36.04 -31.66
CA ALA A 62 24.80 36.04 -30.35
C ALA A 62 26.25 36.55 -30.40
N VAL A 63 27.01 36.19 -31.45
CA VAL A 63 28.39 36.67 -31.65
C VAL A 63 28.39 38.16 -31.98
N ILE A 64 27.46 38.67 -32.79
CA ILE A 64 27.36 40.11 -33.11
C ILE A 64 27.00 40.92 -31.85
N VAL A 65 26.06 40.44 -31.03
CA VAL A 65 25.69 41.10 -29.76
C VAL A 65 26.86 41.09 -28.78
N LEU A 66 27.61 39.99 -28.68
CA LEU A 66 28.79 39.90 -27.84
C LEU A 66 29.91 40.84 -28.33
N PHE A 67 30.09 40.98 -29.65
CA PHE A 67 31.07 41.89 -30.25
C PHE A 67 30.68 43.37 -30.06
N ALA A 68 29.38 43.69 -30.11
CA ALA A 68 28.86 45.02 -29.83
C ALA A 68 29.00 45.42 -28.35
N LEU A 69 28.83 44.47 -27.42
CA LEU A 69 29.03 44.68 -25.99
C LEU A 69 30.51 44.80 -25.60
N LEU A 70 31.41 44.09 -26.31
CA LEU A 70 32.86 44.16 -26.05
C LEU A 70 33.52 45.42 -26.63
N ASN A 71 32.90 46.09 -27.61
CA ASN A 71 33.41 47.32 -28.23
C ASN A 71 32.90 48.64 -27.60
N GLN A 72 32.17 48.59 -26.49
CA GLN A 72 31.71 49.80 -25.79
C GLN A 72 32.61 50.25 -24.61
N ASN A 73 33.70 49.55 -24.33
CA ASN A 73 34.66 49.96 -23.29
C ASN A 73 35.82 50.75 -23.90
N ASP A 74 35.61 52.05 -24.14
CA ASP A 74 36.70 53.04 -24.15
C ASP A 74 36.13 54.47 -24.11
N ARG A 75 35.81 54.97 -22.91
CA ARG A 75 35.88 56.40 -22.58
C ARG A 75 36.24 56.60 -21.10
N PRO A 76 37.31 57.34 -20.77
CA PRO A 76 37.64 57.72 -19.40
C PRO A 76 36.91 59.03 -19.03
N HIS A 77 36.52 59.22 -17.77
CA HIS A 77 36.65 60.49 -17.02
C HIS A 77 36.25 60.31 -15.53
N LEU A 78 37.20 60.67 -14.65
CA LEU A 78 37.07 60.92 -13.20
C LEU A 78 36.32 62.24 -12.91
N PRO A 79 36.16 62.71 -11.65
CA PRO A 79 35.46 62.12 -10.51
C PRO A 79 34.52 63.17 -9.85
N THR A 80 33.57 62.77 -9.00
CA THR A 80 33.09 63.69 -7.95
C THR A 80 32.56 62.92 -6.76
N SER A 81 33.21 63.19 -5.62
CA SER A 81 32.85 62.75 -4.28
C SER A 81 31.50 63.28 -3.86
N THR A 82 30.68 62.46 -3.18
CA THR A 82 30.18 62.73 -1.81
C THR A 82 29.27 61.58 -1.36
N GLY A 83 29.40 61.17 -0.10
CA GLY A 83 28.31 60.54 0.66
C GLY A 83 28.30 59.02 0.68
N ARG A 84 29.03 58.44 1.65
CA ARG A 84 28.74 57.10 2.15
C ARG A 84 27.34 57.10 2.75
N ASP A 85 26.45 56.29 2.20
CA ASP A 85 25.45 55.57 2.97
C ASP A 85 25.52 54.11 2.56
N ALA A 86 26.23 53.33 3.38
CA ALA A 86 26.13 51.89 3.33
C ALA A 86 24.70 51.52 3.73
N ALA A 87 23.85 51.27 2.74
CA ALA A 87 22.56 50.64 2.94
C ALA A 87 22.80 49.29 3.64
N ARG A 88 22.63 49.28 4.96
CA ARG A 88 22.41 48.05 5.73
C ARG A 88 21.22 47.37 5.08
N SER A 89 21.45 46.30 4.32
CA SER A 89 20.38 45.41 3.90
C SER A 89 19.64 44.98 5.16
N THR A 90 18.39 45.38 5.31
CA THR A 90 17.50 44.87 6.35
C THR A 90 17.56 43.34 6.31
N PRO A 91 17.85 42.67 7.44
CA PRO A 91 17.90 41.22 7.47
C PRO A 91 16.56 40.66 6.96
N SER A 92 16.63 39.71 6.03
CA SER A 92 15.47 38.99 5.54
C SER A 92 14.81 38.26 6.71
N ASN A 93 13.49 38.39 6.87
CA ASN A 93 12.70 37.66 7.87
C ASN A 93 12.61 36.15 7.59
N TRP A 94 13.26 35.69 6.51
CA TRP A 94 13.34 34.30 6.11
C TRP A 94 14.67 33.67 6.52
N ILE A 95 14.58 32.51 7.16
CA ILE A 95 15.71 31.69 7.58
C ILE A 95 15.70 30.38 6.79
N SER A 96 16.87 29.98 6.29
CA SER A 96 17.05 28.70 5.61
C SER A 96 17.47 27.61 6.60
N ILE A 97 16.78 26.49 6.61
CA ILE A 97 17.04 25.32 7.45
C ILE A 97 17.43 24.16 6.54
N SER A 98 18.73 23.87 6.45
CA SER A 98 19.24 22.75 5.67
C SER A 98 19.27 21.48 6.54
N TYR A 99 18.41 20.53 6.23
CA TYR A 99 18.24 19.28 7.00
C TYR A 99 18.80 18.03 6.28
N GLY A 100 19.34 18.19 5.07
CA GLY A 100 19.86 17.08 4.26
C GLY A 100 20.95 16.22 4.93
N GLY A 101 21.63 16.72 5.96
CA GLY A 101 22.58 15.96 6.76
C GLY A 101 21.93 14.97 7.74
N LEU A 102 20.64 15.12 8.02
CA LEU A 102 19.86 14.24 8.90
C LEU A 102 19.14 13.13 8.13
N VAL A 103 18.80 13.37 6.86
CA VAL A 103 18.06 12.43 6.00
C VAL A 103 18.84 11.13 5.81
N ASP A 104 18.20 10.00 6.09
CA ASP A 104 18.74 8.69 5.70
C ASP A 104 18.49 8.42 4.21
N LYS A 105 19.51 8.74 3.41
CA LYS A 105 19.47 8.61 1.95
C LYS A 105 19.51 7.16 1.45
N ASN A 106 19.78 6.19 2.32
CA ASN A 106 19.87 4.78 1.96
C ASN A 106 18.54 4.03 2.08
N LEU A 107 17.53 4.65 2.72
CA LEU A 107 16.19 4.07 2.82
C LEU A 107 15.60 3.87 1.41
N PHE A 108 14.99 2.71 1.19
CA PHE A 108 14.26 2.42 -0.04
C PHE A 108 12.86 3.04 0.01
N THR A 109 12.51 3.73 -1.07
CA THR A 109 11.14 4.18 -1.35
C THR A 109 10.32 3.06 -2.00
N HIS A 110 9.02 3.28 -2.18
CA HIS A 110 8.15 2.30 -2.84
C HIS A 110 8.41 2.14 -4.36
N SER A 111 9.29 2.95 -4.96
CA SER A 111 9.78 2.68 -6.32
C SER A 111 10.85 1.57 -6.35
N GLY A 112 11.41 1.22 -5.19
CA GLY A 112 12.60 0.37 -5.07
C GLY A 112 13.92 1.13 -5.25
N GLU A 113 13.88 2.45 -5.49
CA GLU A 113 15.06 3.31 -5.46
C GLU A 113 15.24 3.93 -4.07
N THR A 114 16.47 4.32 -3.74
CA THR A 114 16.76 4.96 -2.45
C THR A 114 16.26 6.41 -2.42
N VAL A 115 15.93 6.92 -1.23
CA VAL A 115 15.54 8.32 -1.01
C VAL A 115 16.57 9.27 -1.63
N GLY A 116 17.87 8.99 -1.47
CA GLY A 116 18.93 9.81 -2.07
C GLY A 116 18.90 9.84 -3.60
N ALA A 117 18.64 8.71 -4.25
CA ALA A 117 18.56 8.63 -5.71
C ALA A 117 17.35 9.43 -6.23
N ILE A 118 16.20 9.31 -5.57
CA ILE A 118 14.99 10.06 -5.94
C ILE A 118 15.20 11.57 -5.77
N ILE A 119 15.76 12.03 -4.65
CA ILE A 119 16.04 13.46 -4.39
C ILE A 119 16.83 14.11 -5.54
N THR A 120 17.88 13.45 -6.04
CA THR A 120 18.71 14.01 -7.12
C THR A 120 17.97 14.17 -8.45
N ARG A 121 16.89 13.41 -8.65
CA ARG A 121 16.09 13.42 -9.87
C ARG A 121 14.89 14.36 -9.80
N ILE A 122 14.43 14.76 -8.61
CA ILE A 122 13.27 15.67 -8.43
C ILE A 122 13.24 16.85 -9.41
N PRO A 123 14.35 17.59 -9.67
CA PRO A 123 14.32 18.72 -10.60
C PRO A 123 13.95 18.38 -12.06
N GLN A 124 13.93 17.10 -12.41
CA GLN A 124 13.67 16.58 -13.76
C GLN A 124 12.26 15.99 -13.92
N TYR A 125 11.48 15.91 -12.83
CA TYR A 125 10.17 15.26 -12.80
C TYR A 125 9.08 16.17 -12.23
N ASP A 126 7.84 15.71 -12.34
CA ASP A 126 6.65 16.40 -11.84
C ASP A 126 6.47 16.23 -10.31
N ASP A 127 5.42 16.85 -9.78
CA ASP A 127 5.08 16.79 -8.34
C ASP A 127 4.69 15.37 -7.89
N GLU A 128 4.19 14.52 -8.79
CA GLU A 128 3.89 13.12 -8.46
C GLU A 128 5.15 12.34 -8.09
N PHE A 129 6.27 12.65 -8.73
CA PHE A 129 7.56 12.07 -8.38
C PHE A 129 8.04 12.49 -6.97
N LYS A 130 7.64 13.67 -6.48
CA LYS A 130 7.93 14.11 -5.11
C LYS A 130 7.20 13.26 -4.07
N GLY A 131 6.05 12.69 -4.43
CA GLY A 131 5.30 11.76 -3.58
C GLY A 131 6.10 10.55 -3.09
N LEU A 132 7.12 10.13 -3.85
CA LEU A 132 8.02 9.03 -3.47
C LEU A 132 8.84 9.31 -2.21
N VAL A 133 9.12 10.60 -1.93
CA VAL A 133 9.97 11.02 -0.81
C VAL A 133 9.26 11.89 0.22
N GLN A 134 8.05 12.40 -0.07
CA GLN A 134 7.26 13.19 0.88
C GLN A 134 7.19 12.56 2.29
N PRO A 135 6.85 11.27 2.47
CA PRO A 135 6.77 10.65 3.80
C PRO A 135 8.09 10.65 4.59
N TYR A 136 9.22 10.82 3.90
CA TYR A 136 10.57 10.79 4.47
C TYR A 136 11.12 12.19 4.73
N LEU A 137 10.58 13.23 4.08
CA LEU A 137 11.13 14.59 4.08
C LEU A 137 10.21 15.61 4.74
N GLU A 138 8.89 15.43 4.66
CA GLU A 138 7.92 16.35 5.26
C GLU A 138 7.97 16.40 6.81
N PRO A 139 8.26 15.29 7.53
CA PRO A 139 8.40 15.33 8.99
C PRO A 139 9.51 16.25 9.50
N PHE A 140 10.50 16.61 8.67
CA PHE A 140 11.55 17.57 9.05
C PHE A 140 11.04 19.01 9.21
N SER A 141 9.80 19.29 8.79
CA SER A 141 9.14 20.57 9.07
C SER A 141 9.07 20.88 10.57
N VAL A 142 9.09 19.88 11.46
CA VAL A 142 9.16 20.02 12.93
C VAL A 142 10.30 20.96 13.38
N LEU A 143 11.39 21.00 12.61
CA LEU A 143 12.54 21.88 12.87
C LEU A 143 12.20 23.37 12.80
N CYS A 144 11.07 23.76 12.20
CA CYS A 144 10.63 25.15 12.15
C CYS A 144 10.47 25.73 13.56
N HIS A 145 9.83 24.98 14.46
CA HIS A 145 9.66 25.42 15.85
C HIS A 145 11.00 25.54 16.58
N ASP A 146 11.86 24.53 16.47
CA ASP A 146 13.17 24.51 17.11
C ASP A 146 14.07 25.66 16.67
N VAL A 147 14.09 25.94 15.36
CA VAL A 147 14.87 27.04 14.78
C VAL A 147 14.27 28.40 15.15
N LEU A 148 12.94 28.54 15.19
CA LEU A 148 12.29 29.76 15.66
C LEU A 148 12.74 30.11 17.08
N LEU A 149 12.74 29.14 18.01
CA LEU A 149 13.18 29.34 19.39
C LEU A 149 14.68 29.63 19.51
N ALA A 150 15.50 29.10 18.61
CA ALA A 150 16.93 29.38 18.58
C ALA A 150 17.24 30.82 18.15
N VAL A 151 16.40 31.39 17.29
CA VAL A 151 16.59 32.73 16.71
C VAL A 151 15.95 33.80 17.59
N ASN A 152 14.72 33.55 18.05
CA ASN A 152 13.93 34.52 18.82
C ASN A 152 14.15 34.40 20.34
N GLY A 153 14.82 33.32 20.78
CA GLY A 153 14.91 32.94 22.18
C GLY A 153 13.75 32.04 22.62
N PRO A 154 13.89 31.36 23.78
CA PRO A 154 12.85 30.48 24.30
C PRO A 154 11.68 31.30 24.83
N ASP A 155 10.47 30.78 24.71
CA ASP A 155 9.30 31.38 25.33
C ASP A 155 9.35 31.35 26.86
N THR A 156 8.52 32.19 27.46
CA THR A 156 8.30 32.16 28.91
C THR A 156 7.59 30.88 29.35
N LEU A 157 6.64 30.38 28.55
CA LEU A 157 5.96 29.11 28.79
C LEU A 157 6.30 28.15 27.66
N PRO A 158 6.58 26.89 27.95
CA PRO A 158 7.00 25.98 26.91
C PRO A 158 5.79 25.46 26.13
N PHE A 159 6.03 25.08 24.89
CA PHE A 159 5.00 24.68 23.94
C PHE A 159 4.96 23.17 23.74
N VAL A 160 3.77 22.60 23.71
CA VAL A 160 3.53 21.17 23.42
C VAL A 160 3.04 21.03 21.99
N ASN A 161 3.61 20.09 21.24
CA ASN A 161 3.10 19.73 19.93
C ASN A 161 1.79 18.93 20.10
N ILE A 162 0.72 19.31 19.41
CA ILE A 162 -0.58 18.67 19.59
C ILE A 162 -0.56 17.17 19.26
N VAL A 163 0.29 16.73 18.32
CA VAL A 163 0.37 15.31 17.95
C VAL A 163 1.00 14.44 19.03
N SER A 164 1.73 15.00 20.00
CA SER A 164 2.28 14.24 21.13
C SER A 164 1.18 13.60 22.01
N HIS A 165 -0.05 14.14 21.96
CA HIS A 165 -1.24 13.56 22.61
C HIS A 165 -1.78 12.32 21.89
N TYR A 166 -1.35 12.09 20.64
CA TYR A 166 -1.85 11.06 19.75
C TYR A 166 -0.69 10.24 19.16
N PRO A 167 -0.06 9.33 19.93
CA PRO A 167 1.01 8.48 19.40
C PRO A 167 0.58 7.65 18.18
N VAL A 168 1.54 7.28 17.33
CA VAL A 168 1.29 6.41 16.17
C VAL A 168 0.61 5.10 16.59
N GLY A 169 -0.49 4.77 15.93
CA GLY A 169 -1.31 3.59 16.20
C GLY A 169 -2.24 3.69 17.42
N SER A 170 -2.26 4.82 18.15
CA SER A 170 -3.24 5.07 19.21
C SER A 170 -4.60 5.53 18.65
N GLU A 171 -5.60 5.60 19.53
CA GLU A 171 -6.83 6.32 19.23
C GLU A 171 -6.48 7.80 18.95
N GLN A 172 -7.02 8.37 17.88
CA GLN A 172 -6.67 9.72 17.43
C GLN A 172 -7.75 10.31 16.52
N PRO A 173 -7.96 11.63 16.47
CA PRO A 173 -8.79 12.23 15.45
C PRO A 173 -8.18 12.06 14.05
N ALA A 174 -9.02 12.02 13.02
CA ALA A 174 -8.55 11.79 11.65
C ALA A 174 -7.58 12.87 11.14
N TRP A 175 -7.69 14.11 11.62
CA TRP A 175 -6.74 15.20 11.33
C TRP A 175 -5.31 14.93 11.85
N ALA A 176 -5.12 14.13 12.90
CA ALA A 176 -3.81 13.95 13.55
C ALA A 176 -2.73 13.42 12.59
N ALA A 177 -3.12 12.56 11.63
CA ALA A 177 -2.19 12.06 10.61
C ALA A 177 -1.68 13.16 9.66
N LEU A 178 -2.48 14.19 9.39
CA LEU A 178 -2.08 15.31 8.54
C LEU A 178 -1.03 16.18 9.23
N PHE A 179 -1.17 16.37 10.54
CA PHE A 179 -0.21 17.12 11.35
C PHE A 179 1.10 16.34 11.54
N ARG A 180 1.02 15.02 11.71
CA ARG A 180 2.22 14.16 11.85
C ARG A 180 3.06 14.10 10.58
N GLU A 181 2.45 14.20 9.39
CA GLU A 181 3.22 14.24 8.15
C GLU A 181 4.06 15.52 8.04
N GLY A 182 3.56 16.66 8.54
CA GLY A 182 4.32 17.90 8.67
C GLY A 182 3.79 19.10 7.87
N HIS A 183 2.77 18.91 7.02
CA HIS A 183 2.12 20.03 6.30
C HIS A 183 1.51 21.07 7.23
N TYR A 184 1.09 20.61 8.41
CA TYR A 184 0.53 21.40 9.49
C TYR A 184 1.29 21.08 10.76
N GLN A 185 1.69 22.09 11.53
CA GLN A 185 2.16 21.87 12.89
C GLN A 185 1.45 22.83 13.82
N LEU A 186 0.92 22.30 14.92
CA LEU A 186 0.32 23.10 15.98
C LEU A 186 1.05 22.83 17.27
N TYR A 187 1.59 23.91 17.81
CA TYR A 187 2.19 23.96 19.13
C TYR A 187 1.32 24.84 20.02
N TYR A 188 1.10 24.46 21.26
CA TYR A 188 0.35 25.31 22.19
C TYR A 188 0.97 25.39 23.58
N SER A 189 0.70 26.50 24.24
CA SER A 189 0.98 26.77 25.65
C SER A 189 -0.35 27.16 26.32
N PRO A 190 -0.39 27.39 27.64
CA PRO A 190 -1.63 27.77 28.34
C PRO A 190 -2.34 29.01 27.77
N THR A 191 -1.64 29.94 27.13
CA THR A 191 -2.22 31.20 26.66
C THR A 191 -2.08 31.42 25.16
N LYS A 192 -1.30 30.60 24.44
CA LYS A 192 -0.97 30.86 23.04
C LYS A 192 -0.90 29.59 22.20
N ILE A 193 -1.37 29.68 20.96
CA ILE A 193 -1.16 28.68 19.92
C ILE A 193 -0.20 29.24 18.86
N ARG A 194 0.68 28.37 18.35
CA ARG A 194 1.50 28.59 17.16
C ARG A 194 1.16 27.57 16.11
N LEU A 195 0.86 28.04 14.91
CA LEU A 195 0.59 27.23 13.75
C LEU A 195 1.68 27.47 12.70
N PHE A 196 2.26 26.40 12.15
CA PHE A 196 3.18 26.47 11.01
C PHE A 196 2.49 25.88 9.80
N LEU A 197 2.39 26.67 8.73
CA LEU A 197 1.69 26.31 7.50
C LEU A 197 2.60 26.43 6.29
N GLU A 198 2.44 25.53 5.33
CA GLU A 198 3.12 25.69 4.05
C GLU A 198 2.62 26.96 3.31
N GLY A 199 3.55 27.76 2.80
CA GLY A 199 3.28 28.91 1.94
C GLY A 199 4.25 30.08 2.16
N THR A 200 3.89 31.24 1.61
CA THR A 200 4.74 32.44 1.63
C THR A 200 4.11 33.63 2.35
N ASP A 201 2.83 33.57 2.67
CA ASP A 201 2.08 34.64 3.33
C ASP A 201 1.20 34.07 4.46
N PRO A 202 1.41 34.47 5.72
CA PRO A 202 0.67 33.93 6.85
C PRO A 202 -0.85 34.06 6.78
N HIS A 203 -1.36 35.20 6.30
CA HIS A 203 -2.81 35.41 6.21
C HIS A 203 -3.42 34.49 5.15
N ARG A 204 -2.87 34.49 3.94
CA ARG A 204 -3.35 33.66 2.84
C ARG A 204 -3.19 32.16 3.12
N SER A 205 -2.10 31.75 3.76
CA SER A 205 -1.91 30.35 4.15
C SER A 205 -2.89 29.92 5.24
N PHE A 206 -3.21 30.79 6.19
CA PHE A 206 -4.24 30.51 7.19
C PHE A 206 -5.60 30.33 6.55
N GLU A 207 -6.06 31.30 5.75
CA GLU A 207 -7.35 31.24 5.04
C GLU A 207 -7.46 29.99 4.15
N LYS A 208 -6.40 29.66 3.40
CA LYS A 208 -6.38 28.47 2.53
C LYS A 208 -6.59 27.17 3.31
N ASN A 209 -6.09 27.07 4.53
CA ASN A 209 -6.08 25.84 5.31
C ASN A 209 -7.02 25.89 6.52
N ARG A 210 -7.84 26.95 6.65
CA ARG A 210 -8.66 27.22 7.83
C ARG A 210 -9.62 26.08 8.12
N SER A 211 -10.25 25.53 7.09
CA SER A 211 -11.19 24.41 7.20
C SER A 211 -10.62 23.19 7.93
N VAL A 212 -9.32 22.92 7.77
CA VAL A 212 -8.60 21.80 8.43
C VAL A 212 -8.10 22.21 9.82
N VAL A 213 -7.36 23.31 9.91
CA VAL A 213 -6.60 23.65 11.13
C VAL A 213 -7.48 24.15 12.28
N ARG A 214 -8.68 24.67 11.98
CA ARG A 214 -9.65 25.09 13.00
C ARG A 214 -10.04 23.95 13.93
N HIS A 215 -10.00 22.70 13.48
CA HIS A 215 -10.34 21.53 14.28
C HIS A 215 -9.32 21.31 15.41
N ALA A 216 -8.03 21.30 15.08
CA ALA A 216 -6.97 21.18 16.07
C ALA A 216 -6.93 22.41 17.02
N ILE A 217 -7.23 23.61 16.52
CA ILE A 217 -7.36 24.81 17.36
C ILE A 217 -8.53 24.67 18.34
N ASN A 218 -9.71 24.25 17.86
CA ASN A 218 -10.88 24.02 18.70
C ASN A 218 -10.62 23.01 19.81
N ASP A 219 -9.91 21.92 19.51
CA ASP A 219 -9.55 20.90 20.51
C ASP A 219 -8.68 21.48 21.65
N VAL A 220 -7.79 22.42 21.34
CA VAL A 220 -6.95 23.12 22.33
C VAL A 220 -7.74 24.20 23.09
N VAL A 221 -8.55 25.00 22.40
CA VAL A 221 -9.29 26.14 22.97
C VAL A 221 -10.46 25.68 23.84
N SER A 222 -11.10 24.57 23.48
CA SER A 222 -12.21 24.00 24.25
C SER A 222 -11.72 23.32 25.54
N ASN A 223 -10.41 23.14 25.72
CA ASN A 223 -9.83 22.60 26.94
C ASN A 223 -9.88 23.64 28.07
N GLY A 224 -10.64 23.35 29.14
CA GLY A 224 -10.76 24.24 30.30
C GLY A 224 -9.46 24.51 31.08
N ALA A 225 -8.39 23.75 30.81
CA ALA A 225 -7.05 23.98 31.38
C ALA A 225 -6.25 25.07 30.63
N THR A 226 -6.64 25.44 29.41
CA THR A 226 -6.02 26.52 28.65
C THR A 226 -6.90 27.78 28.71
N LYS A 227 -6.26 28.93 28.52
CA LYS A 227 -6.88 30.24 28.34
C LYS A 227 -6.21 30.92 27.16
N ILE A 228 -6.31 30.28 26.01
CA ILE A 228 -5.71 30.79 24.78
C ILE A 228 -6.27 32.17 24.50
N ASP A 229 -5.39 33.16 24.37
CA ASP A 229 -5.75 34.53 23.99
C ASP A 229 -5.24 34.88 22.59
N THR A 230 -4.18 34.21 22.13
CA THR A 230 -3.46 34.56 20.91
C THR A 230 -3.17 33.32 20.06
N VAL A 231 -3.31 33.47 18.75
CA VAL A 231 -2.87 32.50 17.74
C VAL A 231 -1.86 33.16 16.80
N GLU A 232 -0.65 32.60 16.72
CA GLU A 232 0.42 33.03 15.83
C GLU A 232 0.51 32.07 14.64
N ILE A 233 0.43 32.61 13.42
CA ILE A 233 0.56 31.86 12.17
C ILE A 233 1.91 32.15 11.55
N TYR A 234 2.76 31.13 11.47
CA TYR A 234 4.03 31.12 10.77
C TYR A 234 3.89 30.39 9.44
N VAL A 235 4.73 30.77 8.47
CA VAL A 235 4.75 30.11 7.17
C VAL A 235 6.13 29.60 6.80
N PHE A 236 6.14 28.48 6.09
CA PHE A 236 7.36 27.88 5.59
C PHE A 236 7.19 27.31 4.18
N THR A 237 8.29 27.05 3.49
CA THR A 237 8.31 26.28 2.24
C THR A 237 9.35 25.18 2.36
N ASN A 238 9.06 23.96 1.88
CA ASN A 238 9.99 22.83 1.92
C ASN A 238 10.45 22.43 0.51
N ASP A 239 11.73 22.64 0.21
CA ASP A 239 12.32 22.18 -1.05
C ASP A 239 13.01 20.83 -0.86
N TYR A 240 12.36 19.77 -1.31
CA TYR A 240 12.87 18.40 -1.24
C TYR A 240 14.15 18.18 -2.06
N ALA A 241 14.32 18.88 -3.19
CA ALA A 241 15.48 18.69 -4.05
C ALA A 241 16.76 19.19 -3.37
N THR A 242 16.65 20.29 -2.62
CA THR A 242 17.76 20.87 -1.86
C THR A 242 17.74 20.46 -0.39
N THR A 243 16.74 19.69 0.06
CA THR A 243 16.51 19.33 1.46
C THR A 243 16.62 20.53 2.40
N THR A 244 15.94 21.61 2.02
CA THR A 244 15.98 22.91 2.69
C THR A 244 14.58 23.45 2.93
N ILE A 245 14.28 23.79 4.18
CA ILE A 245 13.09 24.56 4.55
C ILE A 245 13.45 26.04 4.58
N LYS A 246 12.56 26.91 4.10
CA LYS A 246 12.62 28.34 4.39
C LYS A 246 11.50 28.68 5.34
N LEU A 247 11.82 29.29 6.48
CA LEU A 247 10.87 29.68 7.51
C LEU A 247 10.80 31.21 7.59
N ASN A 248 9.60 31.78 7.56
CA ASN A 248 9.38 33.18 7.92
C ASN A 248 9.25 33.29 9.44
N THR A 249 10.11 34.08 10.08
CA THR A 249 10.12 34.24 11.54
C THR A 249 9.17 35.32 12.07
N ILE A 250 8.46 36.02 11.18
CA ILE A 250 7.42 36.99 11.55
C ILE A 250 6.04 36.36 11.31
N PRO A 251 5.24 36.14 12.38
CA PRO A 251 3.90 35.57 12.23
C PRO A 251 2.84 36.63 11.90
N ALA A 252 1.71 36.20 11.35
CA ALA A 252 0.45 36.90 11.57
C ALA A 252 -0.10 36.53 12.93
N SER A 253 -0.48 37.51 13.75
CA SER A 253 -1.01 37.28 15.10
C SER A 253 -2.47 37.71 15.17
N TYR A 254 -3.29 36.86 15.76
CA TYR A 254 -4.72 37.10 15.94
C TYR A 254 -5.09 36.90 17.41
N ALA A 255 -6.01 37.72 17.92
CA ALA A 255 -6.69 37.35 19.16
C ALA A 255 -7.63 36.17 18.86
N ILE A 256 -7.76 35.23 19.80
CA ILE A 256 -8.60 34.04 19.57
C ILE A 256 -10.06 34.41 19.26
N GLY A 257 -10.57 35.49 19.87
CA GLY A 257 -11.93 35.99 19.63
C GLY A 257 -12.13 36.61 18.25
N ASP A 258 -11.04 36.94 17.54
CA ASP A 258 -11.09 37.47 16.18
C ASP A 258 -11.04 36.34 15.12
N ILE A 259 -10.72 35.11 15.53
CA ILE A 259 -10.71 33.94 14.65
C ILE A 259 -12.08 33.29 14.72
N ASP A 260 -12.78 33.26 13.59
CA ASP A 260 -13.92 32.37 13.43
C ASP A 260 -13.41 30.92 13.36
N LEU A 261 -13.86 30.06 14.26
CA LEU A 261 -13.56 28.61 14.26
C LEU A 261 -14.76 27.77 13.80
N GLY A 262 -15.85 28.42 13.39
CA GLY A 262 -17.03 27.81 12.80
C GLY A 262 -16.77 27.27 11.39
N PRO A 263 -17.71 26.47 10.86
CA PRO A 263 -17.65 25.95 9.50
C PRO A 263 -17.74 27.08 8.47
N GLU A 264 -17.11 26.91 7.31
CA GLU A 264 -17.21 27.86 6.17
C GLU A 264 -18.47 27.59 5.34
N HIS A 265 -18.86 26.33 5.29
CA HIS A 265 -19.96 25.82 4.49
C HIS A 265 -21.00 25.13 5.39
N HIS A 266 -22.00 24.50 4.76
CA HIS A 266 -23.02 23.78 5.50
C HIS A 266 -22.41 22.55 6.22
N SER A 267 -22.51 22.49 7.55
CA SER A 267 -22.00 21.38 8.35
C SER A 267 -22.69 20.05 8.06
N ILE A 268 -21.93 18.96 8.15
CA ILE A 268 -22.44 17.60 8.02
C ILE A 268 -22.84 17.03 9.38
N ASP A 269 -23.88 16.20 9.39
CA ASP A 269 -24.37 15.55 10.60
C ASP A 269 -23.64 14.22 10.82
N LEU A 270 -22.48 14.27 11.50
CA LEU A 270 -21.63 13.11 11.77
C LEU A 270 -22.35 12.03 12.60
N ASP A 271 -23.25 12.43 13.49
CA ASP A 271 -24.01 11.50 14.33
C ASP A 271 -25.06 10.76 13.50
N ALA A 272 -25.75 11.44 12.58
CA ALA A 272 -26.68 10.78 11.68
C ALA A 272 -26.00 9.86 10.66
N ILE A 273 -24.75 10.15 10.25
CA ILE A 273 -23.95 9.22 9.44
C ILE A 273 -23.60 7.99 10.28
N ALA A 274 -23.19 8.15 11.54
CA ALA A 274 -22.88 7.04 12.44
C ALA A 274 -24.11 6.14 12.67
N GLU A 275 -25.25 6.74 13.02
CA GLU A 275 -26.52 6.01 13.21
C GLU A 275 -26.93 5.27 11.94
N PHE A 276 -26.72 5.86 10.77
CA PHE A 276 -27.01 5.21 9.49
C PHE A 276 -26.13 3.97 9.23
N LEU A 277 -24.83 4.04 9.56
CA LEU A 277 -23.91 2.91 9.39
C LEU A 277 -24.17 1.78 10.40
N ASP A 278 -24.58 2.12 11.62
CA ASP A 278 -24.87 1.17 12.70
C ASP A 278 -26.03 0.20 12.36
N GLU A 279 -26.90 0.59 11.43
CA GLU A 279 -28.01 -0.21 10.92
C GLU A 279 -27.57 -1.40 10.05
N GLY A 280 -26.29 -1.50 9.69
CA GLY A 280 -25.78 -2.59 8.86
C GLY A 280 -26.19 -2.44 7.40
N VAL A 281 -25.76 -1.36 6.78
CA VAL A 281 -26.06 -1.04 5.39
C VAL A 281 -24.92 -1.42 4.45
N THR A 282 -25.26 -1.86 3.24
CA THR A 282 -24.37 -1.78 2.08
C THR A 282 -24.50 -0.39 1.48
N LEU A 283 -23.42 0.39 1.45
CA LEU A 283 -23.40 1.73 0.86
C LEU A 283 -23.61 1.69 -0.66
N GLU A 284 -24.53 2.52 -1.15
CA GLU A 284 -24.96 2.51 -2.56
C GLU A 284 -24.96 3.89 -3.22
N ALA A 285 -25.23 4.97 -2.47
CA ALA A 285 -25.19 6.32 -3.01
C ALA A 285 -25.00 7.40 -1.94
N VAL A 286 -24.62 8.59 -2.41
CA VAL A 286 -24.60 9.84 -1.66
C VAL A 286 -25.38 10.90 -2.44
N GLU A 287 -26.04 11.82 -1.75
CA GLU A 287 -26.75 12.95 -2.33
C GLU A 287 -26.37 14.24 -1.61
N VAL A 288 -26.24 15.32 -2.38
CA VAL A 288 -26.26 16.69 -1.86
C VAL A 288 -27.47 17.39 -2.46
N ASP A 289 -28.43 17.73 -1.61
CA ASP A 289 -29.67 18.34 -2.06
C ASP A 289 -29.52 19.85 -2.36
N GLN A 290 -30.64 20.56 -2.52
CA GLN A 290 -30.63 22.00 -2.81
C GLN A 290 -30.32 22.87 -1.60
N ASN A 291 -30.49 22.35 -0.39
CA ASN A 291 -30.16 23.02 0.87
C ASN A 291 -28.70 22.79 1.29
N ASN A 292 -27.95 22.01 0.48
CA ASN A 292 -26.60 21.52 0.80
C ASN A 292 -26.60 20.47 1.94
N ASP A 293 -27.72 19.81 2.19
CA ASP A 293 -27.76 18.68 3.11
C ASP A 293 -27.13 17.45 2.45
N LEU A 294 -26.24 16.75 3.19
CA LEU A 294 -25.57 15.53 2.73
C LEU A 294 -26.32 14.29 3.22
N TYR A 295 -26.78 13.45 2.30
CA TYR A 295 -27.47 12.20 2.62
C TYR A 295 -26.74 10.98 2.07
N PHE A 296 -26.66 9.92 2.87
CA PHE A 296 -26.18 8.62 2.45
C PHE A 296 -27.36 7.66 2.23
N TYR A 297 -27.20 6.78 1.25
CA TYR A 297 -28.17 5.75 0.88
C TYR A 297 -27.50 4.39 0.89
N GLY A 298 -28.20 3.40 1.46
CA GLY A 298 -27.74 2.02 1.48
C GLY A 298 -28.87 1.02 1.53
N LYS A 299 -28.56 -0.23 1.21
CA LYS A 299 -29.48 -1.38 1.35
C LYS A 299 -29.18 -2.11 2.65
N ALA A 300 -30.20 -2.49 3.40
CA ALA A 300 -30.07 -3.36 4.56
C ALA A 300 -29.34 -4.65 4.15
N SER A 301 -28.32 -5.01 4.90
CA SER A 301 -27.44 -6.14 4.61
C SER A 301 -26.96 -6.78 5.91
N GLN A 302 -26.18 -7.86 5.81
CA GLN A 302 -25.33 -8.26 6.93
C GLN A 302 -24.36 -7.10 7.23
N LYS A 303 -24.11 -6.83 8.53
CA LYS A 303 -23.20 -5.75 8.96
C LYS A 303 -21.90 -5.83 8.15
N GLN A 304 -21.66 -4.82 7.31
CA GLN A 304 -20.40 -4.70 6.58
C GLN A 304 -19.27 -4.51 7.57
N THR A 305 -18.11 -5.05 7.25
CA THR A 305 -16.92 -4.95 8.09
C THR A 305 -15.73 -4.41 7.32
N LEU A 306 -14.74 -3.88 8.05
CA LEU A 306 -13.39 -3.64 7.58
C LEU A 306 -12.42 -4.14 8.66
N ALA A 307 -11.47 -5.00 8.25
CA ALA A 307 -10.57 -5.70 9.17
C ALA A 307 -11.33 -6.45 10.28
N GLY A 308 -12.51 -7.01 9.97
CA GLY A 308 -13.38 -7.71 10.91
C GLY A 308 -14.21 -6.81 11.84
N ASN A 309 -13.99 -5.50 11.87
CA ASN A 309 -14.76 -4.54 12.67
C ASN A 309 -15.95 -4.00 11.86
N ALA A 310 -17.07 -3.69 12.52
CA ALA A 310 -18.22 -3.10 11.84
C ALA A 310 -17.83 -1.78 11.16
N LEU A 311 -18.33 -1.58 9.93
CA LEU A 311 -18.13 -0.35 9.17
C LEU A 311 -18.64 0.87 9.98
N SER A 312 -17.83 1.92 10.05
CA SER A 312 -18.07 3.08 10.90
C SER A 312 -17.76 4.41 10.21
N THR A 313 -18.11 5.52 10.86
CA THR A 313 -17.70 6.87 10.40
C THR A 313 -16.19 7.05 10.37
N ALA A 314 -15.45 6.32 11.21
CA ALA A 314 -13.99 6.38 11.21
C ALA A 314 -13.40 5.89 9.88
N ASP A 315 -13.99 4.83 9.31
CA ASP A 315 -13.56 4.29 8.03
C ASP A 315 -13.86 5.27 6.88
N LEU A 316 -15.02 5.93 6.91
CA LEU A 316 -15.36 7.00 5.97
C LEU A 316 -14.38 8.18 6.08
N ALA A 317 -14.04 8.60 7.30
CA ALA A 317 -13.09 9.69 7.56
C ALA A 317 -11.67 9.36 7.06
N VAL A 318 -11.23 8.10 7.22
CA VAL A 318 -9.95 7.62 6.67
C VAL A 318 -9.95 7.70 5.14
N ILE A 319 -11.00 7.22 4.48
CA ILE A 319 -11.07 7.30 3.02
C ILE A 319 -11.17 8.75 2.55
N TYR A 320 -11.95 9.58 3.23
CA TYR A 320 -12.04 11.02 2.97
C TYR A 320 -10.68 11.71 3.00
N ARG A 321 -9.92 11.57 4.11
CA ARG A 321 -8.59 12.19 4.21
C ARG A 321 -7.63 11.63 3.15
N SER A 322 -7.75 10.35 2.80
CA SER A 322 -6.90 9.72 1.79
C SER A 322 -7.13 10.29 0.38
N VAL A 323 -8.32 10.82 0.10
CA VAL A 323 -8.70 11.33 -1.22
C VAL A 323 -8.57 12.85 -1.30
N PHE A 324 -8.93 13.58 -0.25
CA PHE A 324 -8.91 15.05 -0.24
C PHE A 324 -7.58 15.65 0.18
N HIS A 325 -6.83 14.97 1.06
CA HIS A 325 -5.72 15.59 1.78
C HIS A 325 -4.36 14.95 1.55
N TYR A 326 -4.23 14.02 0.60
CA TYR A 326 -3.00 13.22 0.42
C TYR A 326 -1.75 13.99 -0.04
N GLY A 327 -1.87 15.26 -0.45
CA GLY A 327 -0.75 16.05 -0.98
C GLY A 327 -0.14 15.40 -2.22
N ASN A 328 1.16 15.09 -2.19
CA ASN A 328 1.80 14.27 -3.23
C ASN A 328 1.84 12.77 -2.88
N ASN A 329 1.49 12.39 -1.65
CA ASN A 329 1.53 11.02 -1.13
C ASN A 329 0.19 10.30 -1.35
N SER A 330 -0.19 10.14 -2.60
CA SER A 330 -1.46 9.55 -3.00
C SER A 330 -1.67 8.14 -2.39
N PRO A 331 -2.89 7.72 -1.98
CA PRO A 331 -3.13 6.39 -1.39
C PRO A 331 -2.44 5.22 -2.10
N TYR A 332 -1.68 4.40 -1.36
CA TYR A 332 -1.10 3.14 -1.86
C TYR A 332 -0.83 2.14 -0.73
N ILE A 333 -0.61 0.86 -1.09
CA ILE A 333 0.03 -0.14 -0.23
C ILE A 333 1.11 -0.85 -1.03
N SER A 334 2.31 -0.95 -0.48
CA SER A 334 3.41 -1.66 -1.11
C SER A 334 4.16 -2.59 -0.18
N LEU A 335 4.66 -3.68 -0.77
CA LEU A 335 5.54 -4.65 -0.11
C LEU A 335 6.93 -4.57 -0.78
N ASP A 336 7.76 -3.68 -0.26
CA ASP A 336 9.03 -3.30 -0.85
C ASP A 336 10.21 -4.10 -0.32
N LYS A 337 11.37 -3.89 -0.94
CA LYS A 337 12.63 -4.45 -0.45
C LYS A 337 12.92 -3.95 0.96
N HIS A 338 13.14 -4.87 1.87
CA HIS A 338 13.57 -4.60 3.24
C HIS A 338 15.10 -4.77 3.35
N GLU A 339 15.72 -4.11 4.32
CA GLU A 339 17.17 -4.17 4.58
C GLU A 339 17.62 -5.60 4.91
N ASP A 340 16.78 -6.31 5.65
CA ASP A 340 16.81 -7.77 5.80
C ASP A 340 15.95 -8.42 4.71
N ASN A 341 16.59 -9.04 3.72
CA ASN A 341 15.94 -9.55 2.52
C ASN A 341 15.01 -10.75 2.76
N ARG A 342 15.01 -11.31 3.98
CA ARG A 342 14.03 -12.33 4.42
C ARG A 342 12.63 -11.76 4.59
N PHE A 343 12.52 -10.43 4.74
CA PHE A 343 11.26 -9.71 4.89
C PHE A 343 10.99 -8.82 3.67
N ALA A 344 9.73 -8.44 3.51
CA ALA A 344 9.30 -7.31 2.70
C ALA A 344 8.84 -6.19 3.64
N LYS A 345 9.22 -4.94 3.31
CA LYS A 345 8.81 -3.74 4.05
C LYS A 345 7.42 -3.34 3.60
N VAL A 346 6.52 -3.09 4.55
CA VAL A 346 5.17 -2.62 4.24
C VAL A 346 5.20 -1.10 4.25
N ASN A 347 4.84 -0.46 3.14
CA ASN A 347 4.71 0.99 3.06
C ASN A 347 3.29 1.37 2.62
N PHE A 348 2.76 2.44 3.21
CA PHE A 348 1.45 2.98 2.87
C PHE A 348 1.59 4.40 2.31
N GLY A 349 0.68 4.77 1.42
CA GLY A 349 0.41 6.16 1.01
C GLY A 349 -0.98 6.60 1.44
N GLY A 350 -1.26 7.90 1.35
CA GLY A 350 -2.60 8.48 1.55
C GLY A 350 -3.17 8.30 2.94
N TYR A 351 -2.30 8.23 3.96
CA TYR A 351 -2.70 8.05 5.36
C TYR A 351 -3.56 6.81 5.63
N LEU A 352 -3.31 5.72 4.88
CA LEU A 352 -3.95 4.43 5.11
C LEU A 352 -3.27 3.61 6.22
N GLU A 353 -2.02 3.92 6.58
CA GLU A 353 -1.29 3.24 7.66
C GLU A 353 -2.05 3.31 8.99
N ASP A 354 -2.02 2.24 9.78
CA ASP A 354 -2.70 2.16 11.08
C ASP A 354 -4.20 2.39 11.03
N THR A 355 -4.86 1.90 9.98
CA THR A 355 -6.32 1.95 9.83
C THR A 355 -6.87 0.60 9.39
N HIS A 356 -8.18 0.38 9.62
CA HIS A 356 -8.87 -0.81 9.10
C HIS A 356 -8.80 -0.87 7.57
N ALA A 357 -9.04 0.25 6.88
CA ALA A 357 -8.97 0.32 5.42
C ALA A 357 -7.56 -0.05 4.90
N GLY A 358 -6.50 0.47 5.53
CA GLY A 358 -5.12 0.10 5.25
C GLY A 358 -4.86 -1.39 5.44
N ASN A 359 -5.34 -1.96 6.53
CA ASN A 359 -5.22 -3.40 6.77
C ASN A 359 -5.95 -4.22 5.70
N VAL A 360 -7.17 -3.84 5.33
CA VAL A 360 -7.94 -4.55 4.30
C VAL A 360 -7.22 -4.55 2.96
N VAL A 361 -6.68 -3.41 2.52
CA VAL A 361 -5.94 -3.35 1.25
C VAL A 361 -4.64 -4.15 1.31
N LEU A 362 -3.93 -4.14 2.44
CA LEU A 362 -2.74 -4.98 2.66
C LEU A 362 -3.08 -6.48 2.64
N GLU A 363 -4.14 -6.89 3.32
CA GLU A 363 -4.54 -8.29 3.39
C GLU A 363 -5.09 -8.79 2.05
N ALA A 364 -5.80 -7.94 1.30
CA ALA A 364 -6.25 -8.28 -0.05
C ALA A 364 -5.07 -8.46 -1.00
N ASP A 365 -4.08 -7.59 -0.91
CA ASP A 365 -2.81 -7.66 -1.62
C ASP A 365 -2.05 -8.96 -1.36
N LYS A 366 -1.97 -9.38 -0.08
CA LYS A 366 -1.38 -10.66 0.34
C LYS A 366 -2.19 -11.86 -0.17
N LEU A 367 -3.51 -11.82 -0.04
CA LEU A 367 -4.40 -12.88 -0.48
C LEU A 367 -4.36 -13.04 -2.01
N PHE A 368 -4.19 -11.97 -2.76
CA PHE A 368 -4.02 -12.06 -4.20
C PHE A 368 -2.75 -12.84 -4.58
N LYS A 369 -1.64 -12.61 -3.87
CA LYS A 369 -0.40 -13.39 -4.06
C LYS A 369 -0.56 -14.85 -3.63
N ALA A 370 -1.44 -15.12 -2.66
CA ALA A 370 -1.79 -16.49 -2.30
C ALA A 370 -2.44 -17.26 -3.46
N LEU A 371 -3.01 -16.57 -4.47
CA LEU A 371 -3.55 -17.24 -5.66
C LEU A 371 -2.45 -17.80 -6.58
N SER A 372 -1.19 -17.37 -6.42
CA SER A 372 -0.08 -17.91 -7.21
C SER A 372 0.29 -19.34 -6.79
N THR A 373 0.35 -19.59 -5.48
CA THR A 373 0.79 -20.89 -4.90
C THR A 373 -0.34 -21.67 -4.23
N GLY A 374 -1.45 -21.02 -3.89
CA GLY A 374 -2.51 -21.59 -3.06
C GLY A 374 -2.19 -21.62 -1.56
N ILE A 375 -1.13 -20.93 -1.09
CA ILE A 375 -0.78 -20.81 0.33
C ILE A 375 -1.09 -19.40 0.83
N ASP A 376 -1.80 -19.32 1.96
CA ASP A 376 -2.02 -18.07 2.68
C ASP A 376 -0.71 -17.60 3.38
N PRO A 377 -0.18 -16.41 3.07
CA PRO A 377 1.08 -15.92 3.62
C PRO A 377 1.01 -15.56 5.11
N ASN A 378 -0.17 -15.41 5.71
CA ASN A 378 -0.28 -15.11 7.15
C ASN A 378 -0.43 -16.38 7.99
N THR A 379 -1.18 -17.37 7.48
CA THR A 379 -1.46 -18.61 8.24
C THR A 379 -0.55 -19.77 7.83
N HIS A 380 0.14 -19.65 6.69
CA HIS A 380 0.97 -20.67 6.05
C HIS A 380 0.21 -21.95 5.69
N ARG A 381 -1.13 -21.86 5.64
CA ARG A 381 -2.00 -22.99 5.28
C ARG A 381 -2.30 -22.98 3.79
N ILE A 382 -2.43 -24.18 3.22
CA ILE A 382 -2.97 -24.35 1.87
C ILE A 382 -4.45 -23.97 1.91
N ILE A 383 -4.85 -23.02 1.06
CA ILE A 383 -6.23 -22.50 0.98
C ILE A 383 -6.96 -22.94 -0.30
N ARG A 384 -6.32 -23.73 -1.16
CA ARG A 384 -6.88 -24.19 -2.44
C ARG A 384 -8.30 -24.75 -2.31
N ASP A 385 -8.51 -25.70 -1.40
CA ASP A 385 -9.83 -26.35 -1.22
C ASP A 385 -10.93 -25.39 -0.73
N ARG A 386 -10.55 -24.36 0.03
CA ARG A 386 -11.47 -23.29 0.42
C ARG A 386 -11.89 -22.47 -0.81
N ILE A 387 -10.95 -22.15 -1.70
CA ILE A 387 -11.21 -21.41 -2.93
C ILE A 387 -12.08 -22.25 -3.86
N THR A 388 -11.70 -23.50 -4.12
CA THR A 388 -12.40 -24.39 -5.06
C THR A 388 -13.85 -24.69 -4.66
N ARG A 389 -14.19 -24.64 -3.37
CA ARG A 389 -15.60 -24.75 -2.93
C ARG A 389 -16.48 -23.58 -3.40
N ALA A 390 -15.92 -22.39 -3.54
CA ALA A 390 -16.63 -21.20 -4.00
C ALA A 390 -16.42 -20.92 -5.51
N VAL A 391 -15.26 -21.30 -6.04
CA VAL A 391 -14.79 -21.09 -7.42
C VAL A 391 -14.34 -22.45 -8.00
N PRO A 392 -15.27 -23.29 -8.49
CA PRO A 392 -15.00 -24.71 -8.82
C PRO A 392 -13.88 -24.96 -9.84
N ASP A 393 -13.64 -24.00 -10.75
CA ASP A 393 -12.62 -24.03 -11.80
C ASP A 393 -11.31 -23.32 -11.41
N PHE A 394 -11.16 -22.96 -10.13
CA PHE A 394 -9.93 -22.37 -9.62
C PHE A 394 -8.71 -23.28 -9.85
N LEU A 395 -7.66 -22.65 -10.37
CA LEU A 395 -6.28 -23.14 -10.42
C LEU A 395 -5.36 -22.02 -9.97
N THR A 396 -4.29 -22.39 -9.29
CA THR A 396 -3.22 -21.46 -8.94
C THR A 396 -2.43 -21.04 -10.19
N GLU A 397 -1.68 -19.94 -10.11
CA GLU A 397 -0.77 -19.55 -11.20
C GLU A 397 0.29 -20.62 -11.48
N ASP A 398 0.83 -21.24 -10.43
CA ASP A 398 1.82 -22.31 -10.56
C ASP A 398 1.22 -23.50 -11.30
N GLU A 399 0.00 -23.91 -10.97
CA GLU A 399 -0.72 -24.97 -11.68
C GLU A 399 -0.93 -24.63 -13.16
N ARG A 400 -1.34 -23.39 -13.46
CA ARG A 400 -1.48 -22.93 -14.86
C ARG A 400 -0.15 -22.92 -15.62
N SER A 401 0.93 -22.60 -14.94
CA SER A 401 2.28 -22.60 -15.51
C SER A 401 2.80 -24.02 -15.76
N LEU A 402 2.52 -24.96 -14.86
CA LEU A 402 2.81 -26.39 -15.06
C LEU A 402 2.08 -26.95 -16.30
N MET A 403 0.82 -26.54 -16.54
CA MET A 403 0.07 -26.93 -17.74
C MET A 403 0.71 -26.43 -19.05
N GLU A 404 1.41 -25.30 -19.01
CA GLU A 404 2.02 -24.69 -20.20
C GLU A 404 3.36 -25.34 -20.59
N ASN A 405 3.89 -26.28 -19.79
CA ASN A 405 5.25 -26.82 -19.93
C ASN A 405 6.31 -25.71 -20.08
N SER A 406 6.04 -24.51 -19.54
CA SER A 406 6.99 -23.39 -19.49
C SER A 406 8.04 -23.58 -18.39
N GLY A 407 8.18 -24.82 -17.91
CA GLY A 407 9.01 -25.28 -16.80
C GLY A 407 10.50 -25.10 -17.06
N THR A 408 10.95 -23.86 -16.91
CA THR A 408 12.20 -23.40 -16.29
C THR A 408 12.12 -21.87 -16.33
N GLY A 409 11.69 -21.24 -15.25
CA GLY A 409 11.55 -19.80 -15.24
C GLY A 409 11.23 -19.24 -13.87
N HIS A 410 12.13 -18.43 -13.34
CA HIS A 410 11.84 -17.55 -12.22
C HIS A 410 11.24 -16.27 -12.81
N THR A 411 9.95 -16.02 -12.61
CA THR A 411 9.36 -14.74 -13.03
C THR A 411 8.91 -13.98 -11.80
N GLN A 412 9.65 -12.93 -11.44
CA GLN A 412 9.21 -11.97 -10.44
C GLN A 412 8.27 -10.99 -11.14
N ILE A 413 6.97 -11.29 -11.08
CA ILE A 413 5.91 -10.43 -11.64
C ILE A 413 5.28 -9.66 -10.50
N ARG A 414 5.09 -8.35 -10.70
CA ARG A 414 4.39 -7.49 -9.75
C ARG A 414 2.92 -7.47 -10.13
N TYR A 415 2.10 -8.06 -9.28
CA TYR A 415 0.64 -8.01 -9.33
C TYR A 415 0.12 -6.72 -8.73
N TRP A 416 -1.06 -6.24 -9.14
CA TRP A 416 -1.62 -4.97 -8.65
C TRP A 416 -3.13 -5.01 -8.62
N PHE A 417 -3.73 -4.35 -7.62
CA PHE A 417 -5.14 -3.99 -7.65
C PHE A 417 -5.26 -2.53 -8.06
N TYR A 418 -6.04 -2.29 -9.10
CA TYR A 418 -6.30 -0.99 -9.66
C TYR A 418 -7.72 -0.55 -9.35
N PRO A 419 -7.91 0.69 -8.87
CA PRO A 419 -9.23 1.23 -8.68
C PRO A 419 -9.86 1.72 -10.00
N ASP A 420 -9.23 1.54 -11.16
CA ASP A 420 -9.69 2.02 -12.47
C ASP A 420 -11.11 1.58 -12.83
N SER A 421 -11.57 0.45 -12.33
CA SER A 421 -12.95 -0.01 -12.53
C SER A 421 -13.94 0.71 -11.61
N ILE A 422 -13.51 1.24 -10.48
CA ILE A 422 -14.37 1.86 -9.47
C ILE A 422 -14.92 3.16 -10.04
N GLY A 423 -16.25 3.29 -10.00
CA GLY A 423 -16.92 4.41 -10.64
C GLY A 423 -18.29 4.69 -10.08
N THR A 424 -18.71 5.93 -10.27
CA THR A 424 -20.04 6.41 -9.92
C THR A 424 -20.79 6.92 -11.14
N VAL A 425 -22.10 6.76 -11.12
CA VAL A 425 -23.02 7.45 -12.03
C VAL A 425 -23.72 8.59 -11.29
N THR A 426 -24.00 9.69 -12.00
CA THR A 426 -24.58 10.88 -11.36
C THR A 426 -25.54 11.66 -12.26
N ASP A 427 -26.53 12.30 -11.64
CA ASP A 427 -27.37 13.33 -12.25
C ASP A 427 -26.90 14.76 -11.94
N GLY A 428 -25.85 14.90 -11.13
CA GLY A 428 -25.31 16.15 -10.58
C GLY A 428 -25.56 16.30 -9.08
N SER A 429 -26.69 15.81 -8.56
CA SER A 429 -27.07 15.89 -7.13
C SER A 429 -26.83 14.58 -6.38
N ILE A 430 -26.97 13.45 -7.06
CA ILE A 430 -26.78 12.10 -6.53
C ILE A 430 -25.55 11.48 -7.17
N GLY A 431 -24.65 10.93 -6.36
CA GLY A 431 -23.57 10.04 -6.78
C GLY A 431 -23.90 8.61 -6.37
N ALA A 432 -24.16 7.73 -7.33
CA ALA A 432 -24.48 6.33 -7.07
C ALA A 432 -23.32 5.42 -7.48
N VAL A 433 -23.00 4.43 -6.67
CA VAL A 433 -21.98 3.41 -6.98
C VAL A 433 -22.43 2.63 -8.20
N LEU A 434 -21.61 2.65 -9.25
CA LEU A 434 -21.80 1.85 -10.46
C LEU A 434 -20.99 0.55 -10.36
N THR A 435 -19.75 0.70 -9.91
CA THR A 435 -18.75 -0.37 -9.81
C THR A 435 -17.85 -0.07 -8.61
N ASN A 436 -17.51 -1.11 -7.84
CA ASN A 436 -16.73 -1.01 -6.61
C ASN A 436 -15.60 -2.05 -6.51
N GLN A 437 -15.49 -2.94 -7.50
CA GLN A 437 -14.42 -3.93 -7.57
C GLN A 437 -13.11 -3.24 -7.93
N PHE A 438 -12.02 -3.62 -7.26
CA PHE A 438 -10.67 -3.36 -7.73
C PHE A 438 -10.29 -4.42 -8.78
N LEU A 439 -9.73 -4.00 -9.91
CA LEU A 439 -9.26 -4.93 -10.94
C LEU A 439 -7.81 -5.31 -10.71
N ALA A 440 -7.51 -6.60 -10.76
CA ALA A 440 -6.15 -7.08 -10.78
C ALA A 440 -5.47 -6.83 -12.14
N ASP A 441 -4.18 -6.46 -12.16
CA ASP A 441 -3.33 -6.45 -13.37
C ASP A 441 -1.83 -6.58 -13.01
N VAL A 442 -0.94 -6.53 -14.00
CA VAL A 442 0.53 -6.57 -13.85
C VAL A 442 1.15 -5.20 -14.18
N GLU A 443 2.10 -4.72 -13.37
CA GLU A 443 2.78 -3.44 -13.63
C GLU A 443 4.29 -3.58 -13.98
N ARG A 444 4.73 -2.77 -14.96
CA ARG A 444 6.01 -2.03 -14.92
C ARG A 444 5.88 -0.69 -15.64
N MET A 445 6.23 0.40 -14.95
CA MET A 445 6.09 1.81 -15.39
C MET A 445 6.99 2.21 -16.58
N ASP A 446 7.92 1.36 -17.01
CA ASP A 446 9.02 1.74 -17.90
C ASP A 446 9.22 0.85 -19.15
N MET A 447 8.61 -0.34 -19.23
CA MET A 447 8.72 -1.23 -20.40
C MET A 447 7.47 -2.10 -20.64
N PRO A 448 7.10 -2.38 -21.91
CA PRO A 448 6.07 -3.36 -22.22
C PRO A 448 6.50 -4.74 -21.71
N LEU A 449 5.74 -5.31 -20.77
CA LEU A 449 6.04 -6.59 -20.16
C LEU A 449 5.39 -7.73 -20.96
N ASN A 450 6.19 -8.67 -21.43
CA ASN A 450 5.67 -9.91 -21.99
C ASN A 450 5.39 -10.91 -20.86
N VAL A 451 4.23 -10.78 -20.21
CA VAL A 451 3.78 -11.70 -19.15
C VAL A 451 3.41 -13.07 -19.72
N SER A 452 3.58 -14.14 -18.93
CA SER A 452 3.19 -15.49 -19.35
C SER A 452 1.68 -15.62 -19.53
N SER A 453 1.26 -16.65 -20.25
CA SER A 453 -0.16 -16.98 -20.42
C SER A 453 -0.80 -17.33 -19.07
N ALA A 454 -0.07 -18.02 -18.18
CA ALA A 454 -0.55 -18.41 -16.86
C ALA A 454 -0.95 -17.19 -16.02
N VAL A 455 -0.08 -16.17 -15.97
CA VAL A 455 -0.29 -14.90 -15.26
C VAL A 455 -1.55 -14.19 -15.76
N ARG A 456 -1.68 -14.02 -17.09
CA ARG A 456 -2.86 -13.39 -17.70
C ARG A 456 -4.14 -14.15 -17.37
N ARG A 457 -4.10 -15.47 -17.41
CA ARG A 457 -5.26 -16.33 -17.10
C ARG A 457 -5.61 -16.25 -15.62
N THR A 458 -4.65 -16.20 -14.69
CA THR A 458 -4.90 -16.00 -13.26
C THR A 458 -5.60 -14.66 -12.99
N ILE A 459 -5.07 -13.57 -13.55
CA ILE A 459 -5.66 -12.23 -13.41
C ILE A 459 -7.06 -12.16 -14.01
N GLY A 460 -7.21 -12.59 -15.26
CA GLY A 460 -8.51 -12.57 -15.94
C GLY A 460 -9.55 -13.42 -15.20
N HIS A 461 -9.13 -14.57 -14.67
CA HIS A 461 -9.99 -15.44 -13.88
C HIS A 461 -10.42 -14.80 -12.56
N LEU A 462 -9.52 -14.17 -11.81
CA LEU A 462 -9.86 -13.43 -10.59
C LEU A 462 -10.85 -12.30 -10.90
N ASN A 463 -10.57 -11.49 -11.92
CA ASN A 463 -11.40 -10.35 -12.29
C ASN A 463 -12.81 -10.77 -12.71
N ASN A 464 -12.94 -11.85 -13.50
CA ASN A 464 -14.23 -12.34 -14.01
C ASN A 464 -15.07 -13.07 -12.94
N HIS A 465 -14.44 -13.62 -11.89
CA HIS A 465 -15.12 -14.39 -10.85
C HIS A 465 -15.06 -13.72 -9.47
N PHE A 466 -14.75 -12.43 -9.39
CA PHE A 466 -14.48 -11.73 -8.13
C PHE A 466 -15.58 -11.91 -7.06
N VAL A 467 -16.86 -11.87 -7.47
CA VAL A 467 -18.00 -12.11 -6.57
C VAL A 467 -17.95 -13.49 -5.90
N GLN A 468 -17.49 -14.52 -6.61
CA GLN A 468 -17.29 -15.84 -6.02
C GLN A 468 -16.13 -15.83 -5.01
N TYR A 469 -15.05 -15.09 -5.28
CA TYR A 469 -13.96 -14.90 -4.31
C TYR A 469 -14.40 -14.13 -3.06
N GLU A 470 -15.31 -13.17 -3.16
CA GLU A 470 -15.92 -12.49 -1.99
C GLU A 470 -16.75 -13.44 -1.11
N SER A 471 -17.31 -14.49 -1.71
CA SER A 471 -17.99 -15.56 -0.96
C SER A 471 -17.01 -16.46 -0.22
N ALA A 472 -15.80 -16.65 -0.77
CA ALA A 472 -14.74 -17.46 -0.16
C ALA A 472 -14.00 -16.71 0.96
N PHE A 473 -13.76 -15.40 0.79
CA PHE A 473 -12.91 -14.60 1.67
C PHE A 473 -13.56 -13.30 2.09
N GLN A 474 -13.60 -13.09 3.41
CA GLN A 474 -14.02 -11.82 4.01
C GLN A 474 -13.17 -10.67 3.48
N THR A 475 -11.84 -10.81 3.38
CA THR A 475 -10.94 -9.77 2.88
C THR A 475 -11.34 -9.19 1.52
N PHE A 476 -11.77 -10.00 0.55
CA PHE A 476 -12.23 -9.48 -0.74
C PHE A 476 -13.59 -8.77 -0.66
N ARG A 477 -14.49 -9.25 0.21
CA ARG A 477 -15.76 -8.56 0.52
C ARG A 477 -15.51 -7.20 1.18
N GLU A 478 -14.55 -7.14 2.10
CA GLU A 478 -14.12 -5.90 2.75
C GLU A 478 -13.43 -4.97 1.74
N LEU A 479 -12.62 -5.51 0.81
CA LEU A 479 -12.03 -4.73 -0.28
C LEU A 479 -13.11 -4.07 -1.15
N SER A 480 -14.19 -4.78 -1.46
CA SER A 480 -15.36 -4.20 -2.12
C SER A 480 -16.04 -3.09 -1.32
N THR A 481 -16.00 -3.17 0.02
CA THR A 481 -16.52 -2.12 0.92
C THR A 481 -15.62 -0.89 0.88
N VAL A 482 -14.30 -1.05 0.90
CA VAL A 482 -13.33 0.03 0.64
C VAL A 482 -13.61 0.67 -0.73
N GLY A 483 -13.83 -0.15 -1.76
CA GLY A 483 -14.10 0.37 -3.11
C GLY A 483 -15.38 1.18 -3.21
N ARG A 484 -16.43 0.85 -2.42
CA ARG A 484 -17.66 1.65 -2.32
C ARG A 484 -17.41 2.99 -1.66
N LEU A 485 -16.71 3.00 -0.52
CA LEU A 485 -16.35 4.25 0.16
C LEU A 485 -15.54 5.15 -0.77
N MET A 486 -14.52 4.60 -1.45
CA MET A 486 -13.70 5.35 -2.39
C MET A 486 -14.52 5.88 -3.57
N ALA A 487 -15.44 5.11 -4.13
CA ALA A 487 -16.32 5.57 -5.20
C ALA A 487 -17.12 6.82 -4.78
N LEU A 488 -17.74 6.78 -3.60
CA LEU A 488 -18.58 7.86 -3.09
C LEU A 488 -17.75 9.10 -2.73
N VAL A 489 -16.62 8.93 -2.05
CA VAL A 489 -15.72 10.05 -1.69
C VAL A 489 -15.09 10.68 -2.94
N ASN A 490 -14.70 9.88 -3.93
CA ASN A 490 -14.20 10.39 -5.21
C ASN A 490 -15.30 11.16 -5.97
N TRP A 491 -16.57 10.76 -5.85
CA TRP A 491 -17.67 11.55 -6.38
C TRP A 491 -17.81 12.91 -5.67
N LEU A 492 -17.70 12.95 -4.34
CA LEU A 492 -17.72 14.20 -3.56
C LEU A 492 -16.61 15.15 -4.03
N GLN A 493 -15.39 14.64 -4.25
CA GLN A 493 -14.27 15.42 -4.75
C GLN A 493 -14.49 15.87 -6.20
N GLY A 494 -14.84 14.95 -7.10
CA GLY A 494 -14.98 15.24 -8.53
C GLY A 494 -16.20 16.10 -8.89
N MET A 495 -17.17 16.23 -7.99
CA MET A 495 -18.30 17.16 -8.09
C MET A 495 -18.08 18.47 -7.30
N ASP A 496 -16.90 18.65 -6.71
CA ASP A 496 -16.53 19.83 -5.91
C ASP A 496 -17.54 20.14 -4.80
N ILE A 497 -17.99 19.10 -4.10
CA ILE A 497 -18.99 19.23 -3.02
C ILE A 497 -18.43 20.02 -1.83
N SER A 498 -17.11 20.02 -1.63
CA SER A 498 -16.44 20.82 -0.61
C SER A 498 -16.70 22.32 -0.72
N SER A 499 -17.07 22.84 -1.89
CA SER A 499 -17.48 24.25 -2.07
C SER A 499 -18.89 24.57 -1.55
N ARG A 500 -19.64 23.56 -1.11
CA ARG A 500 -21.04 23.66 -0.67
C ARG A 500 -21.27 23.12 0.73
N VAL A 501 -20.49 22.12 1.11
CA VAL A 501 -20.65 21.31 2.33
C VAL A 501 -19.30 21.23 3.04
N GLU A 502 -19.31 21.37 4.36
CA GLU A 502 -18.12 21.35 5.21
C GLU A 502 -17.65 19.90 5.44
N LEU A 503 -17.08 19.28 4.42
CA LEU A 503 -16.63 17.88 4.47
C LEU A 503 -15.45 17.66 5.45
N ASP A 504 -14.68 18.72 5.76
CA ASP A 504 -13.55 18.65 6.69
C ASP A 504 -13.97 18.33 8.13
N GLU A 505 -15.27 18.42 8.47
CA GLU A 505 -15.76 17.92 9.77
C GLU A 505 -15.50 16.41 9.95
N LEU A 506 -15.37 15.63 8.87
CA LEU A 506 -14.93 14.22 8.93
C LEU A 506 -13.55 14.08 9.58
N LEU A 507 -12.68 15.10 9.50
CA LEU A 507 -11.37 15.07 10.13
C LEU A 507 -11.44 15.08 11.67
N THR A 508 -12.57 15.48 12.26
CA THR A 508 -12.80 15.42 13.71
C THR A 508 -13.22 14.05 14.21
N VAL A 509 -13.55 13.12 13.31
CA VAL A 509 -13.94 11.76 13.70
C VAL A 509 -12.75 11.06 14.33
N ARG A 510 -12.99 10.51 15.52
CA ARG A 510 -12.02 9.73 16.27
C ARG A 510 -11.85 8.34 15.64
N LEU A 511 -10.62 8.03 15.28
CA LEU A 511 -10.21 6.74 14.73
C LEU A 511 -9.82 5.81 15.88
N PRO A 512 -10.28 4.55 15.87
CA PRO A 512 -9.88 3.58 16.89
C PRO A 512 -8.38 3.29 16.82
N ALA A 513 -7.80 2.90 17.95
CA ALA A 513 -6.42 2.42 17.99
C ALA A 513 -6.26 1.19 17.10
N PHE A 514 -5.29 1.22 16.19
CA PHE A 514 -5.04 0.15 15.25
C PHE A 514 -3.57 0.18 14.81
N GLN A 515 -2.99 -0.98 14.51
CA GLN A 515 -1.62 -1.07 14.00
C GLN A 515 -1.57 -1.97 12.78
N THR A 516 -1.07 -1.44 11.67
CA THR A 516 -0.78 -2.25 10.49
C THR A 516 0.63 -2.85 10.58
N PRO A 517 0.85 -4.07 10.06
CA PRO A 517 2.19 -4.64 9.98
C PRO A 517 3.15 -3.70 9.23
N ARG A 518 4.37 -3.52 9.76
CA ARG A 518 5.44 -2.72 9.11
C ARG A 518 6.35 -3.55 8.20
N LYS A 519 6.32 -4.86 8.37
CA LYS A 519 7.04 -5.84 7.54
C LYS A 519 6.27 -7.15 7.51
N THR A 520 6.52 -7.95 6.48
CA THR A 520 5.99 -9.31 6.33
C THR A 520 7.11 -10.26 5.92
N THR A 521 7.07 -11.50 6.38
CA THR A 521 8.03 -12.52 5.94
C THR A 521 7.81 -12.83 4.45
N LYS A 522 8.89 -12.98 3.68
CA LYS A 522 8.76 -13.47 2.31
C LYS A 522 8.33 -14.93 2.31
N MET A 523 7.46 -15.29 1.38
CA MET A 523 7.06 -16.67 1.18
C MET A 523 8.01 -17.35 0.18
N LEU A 524 8.56 -18.49 0.59
CA LEU A 524 9.24 -19.45 -0.27
C LEU A 524 8.40 -20.74 -0.32
N ALA A 525 8.04 -21.13 -1.54
CA ALA A 525 7.25 -22.33 -1.78
C ALA A 525 7.75 -23.09 -3.02
N VAL A 526 7.53 -24.40 -3.02
CA VAL A 526 7.76 -25.30 -4.15
C VAL A 526 6.43 -25.90 -4.55
N THR A 527 5.99 -25.63 -5.78
CA THR A 527 4.85 -26.33 -6.38
C THR A 527 5.39 -27.37 -7.35
N ALA A 528 5.03 -28.63 -7.13
CA ALA A 528 5.48 -29.76 -7.91
C ALA A 528 4.29 -30.60 -8.38
N ALA A 529 4.36 -31.11 -9.61
CA ALA A 529 3.42 -32.11 -10.09
C ALA A 529 4.19 -33.23 -10.79
N ALA A 530 3.71 -34.47 -10.63
CA ALA A 530 4.13 -35.59 -11.46
C ALA A 530 2.94 -36.10 -12.26
N TYR A 531 3.11 -36.30 -13.56
CA TYR A 531 2.08 -36.86 -14.42
C TYR A 531 2.68 -37.70 -15.55
N PRO A 532 1.93 -38.65 -16.12
CA PRO A 532 2.44 -39.46 -17.23
C PRO A 532 2.67 -38.60 -18.48
N LYS A 533 3.84 -38.73 -19.13
CA LYS A 533 4.24 -37.93 -20.31
C LYS A 533 3.26 -38.00 -21.48
N SER A 534 2.53 -39.10 -21.61
CA SER A 534 1.56 -39.34 -22.68
C SER A 534 0.16 -38.77 -22.41
N SER A 535 -0.08 -38.17 -21.24
CA SER A 535 -1.38 -37.62 -20.87
C SER A 535 -1.51 -36.19 -21.39
N PHE A 536 -2.61 -35.86 -22.07
CA PHE A 536 -3.01 -34.47 -22.18
C PHE A 536 -3.41 -34.01 -20.78
N VAL A 537 -2.64 -33.12 -20.17
CA VAL A 537 -2.91 -32.72 -18.78
C VAL A 537 -4.03 -31.70 -18.77
N GLY A 538 -5.23 -32.16 -18.43
CA GLY A 538 -6.36 -31.27 -18.18
C GLY A 538 -6.13 -30.43 -16.92
N SER A 539 -6.94 -29.39 -16.75
CA SER A 539 -6.94 -28.59 -15.51
C SER A 539 -7.20 -29.43 -14.26
N GLY A 540 -8.11 -30.40 -14.37
CA GLY A 540 -8.39 -31.36 -13.28
C GLY A 540 -7.16 -32.20 -12.93
N ASP A 541 -6.46 -32.73 -13.94
CA ASP A 541 -5.29 -33.59 -13.73
C ASP A 541 -4.13 -32.84 -13.06
N ILE A 542 -3.82 -31.60 -13.48
CA ILE A 542 -2.79 -30.82 -12.78
C ILE A 542 -3.20 -30.56 -11.33
N ARG A 543 -4.44 -30.13 -11.08
CA ARG A 543 -4.90 -29.80 -9.73
C ARG A 543 -4.84 -31.01 -8.79
N ASP A 544 -5.26 -32.17 -9.28
CA ASP A 544 -5.37 -33.38 -8.47
C ASP A 544 -4.00 -34.05 -8.24
N ASN A 545 -3.00 -33.75 -9.09
CA ASN A 545 -1.65 -34.33 -9.00
C ASN A 545 -0.55 -33.32 -8.62
N SER A 546 -0.90 -32.04 -8.39
CA SER A 546 0.02 -31.03 -7.87
C SER A 546 0.07 -31.06 -6.34
N LYS A 547 1.27 -30.83 -5.80
CA LYS A 547 1.54 -30.64 -4.38
C LYS A 547 2.32 -29.35 -4.17
N VAL A 548 1.99 -28.64 -3.10
CA VAL A 548 2.64 -27.38 -2.74
C VAL A 548 3.30 -27.55 -1.37
N TYR A 549 4.58 -27.21 -1.30
CA TYR A 549 5.40 -27.29 -0.09
C TYR A 549 5.77 -25.88 0.36
N TYR A 550 5.35 -25.51 1.57
CA TYR A 550 5.78 -24.27 2.23
C TYR A 550 7.12 -24.50 2.91
N ILE A 551 8.15 -23.74 2.53
CA ILE A 551 9.54 -23.93 3.00
C ILE A 551 10.18 -22.62 3.45
N SER A 552 9.38 -21.66 3.90
CA SER A 552 9.89 -20.33 4.29
C SER A 552 10.67 -20.36 5.61
N ASP A 553 10.53 -21.42 6.42
CA ASP A 553 11.36 -21.67 7.61
C ASP A 553 12.85 -21.80 7.26
N LEU A 554 13.17 -22.18 6.01
CA LEU A 554 14.55 -22.20 5.52
C LEU A 554 15.14 -20.79 5.38
N LEU A 555 14.31 -19.77 5.18
CA LEU A 555 14.77 -18.38 5.12
C LEU A 555 15.30 -17.89 6.47
N GLU A 556 14.78 -18.40 7.59
CA GLU A 556 15.23 -18.00 8.93
C GLU A 556 16.69 -18.39 9.19
N LYS A 557 17.14 -19.47 8.55
CA LYS A 557 18.53 -19.97 8.61
C LYS A 557 19.49 -19.19 7.71
N CYS A 558 18.96 -18.32 6.85
CA CYS A 558 19.75 -17.52 5.93
C CYS A 558 20.26 -16.23 6.59
N ALA A 559 21.37 -15.70 6.05
CA ALA A 559 21.85 -14.39 6.43
C ALA A 559 20.88 -13.29 5.95
N THR A 560 20.89 -12.14 6.63
CA THR A 560 19.99 -11.00 6.30
C THR A 560 20.21 -10.44 4.89
N ASN A 561 21.40 -10.67 4.31
CA ASN A 561 21.78 -10.22 2.98
C ASN A 561 21.65 -11.31 1.90
N THR A 562 21.09 -12.49 2.21
CA THR A 562 20.85 -13.55 1.23
C THR A 562 19.90 -13.04 0.13
N THR A 563 20.31 -13.22 -1.12
CA THR A 563 19.59 -12.69 -2.29
C THR A 563 18.41 -13.58 -2.69
N ASP A 564 17.44 -13.02 -3.42
CA ASP A 564 16.31 -13.79 -3.94
C ASP A 564 16.77 -14.97 -4.84
N LYS A 565 17.87 -14.80 -5.58
CA LYS A 565 18.47 -15.89 -6.37
C LYS A 565 18.92 -17.06 -5.48
N GLN A 566 19.56 -16.78 -4.35
CA GLN A 566 19.99 -17.82 -3.41
C GLN A 566 18.80 -18.50 -2.73
N PHE A 567 17.72 -17.77 -2.44
CA PHE A 567 16.48 -18.39 -1.95
C PHE A 567 15.90 -19.39 -2.97
N LEU A 568 15.96 -19.07 -4.25
CA LEU A 568 15.53 -19.97 -5.32
C LEU A 568 16.43 -21.20 -5.44
N GLU A 569 17.75 -21.06 -5.25
CA GLU A 569 18.69 -22.20 -5.19
C GLU A 569 18.38 -23.14 -4.00
N ILE A 570 17.99 -22.59 -2.85
CA ILE A 570 17.53 -23.36 -1.69
C ILE A 570 16.25 -24.14 -2.02
N ALA A 571 15.28 -23.50 -2.68
CA ALA A 571 14.05 -24.15 -3.09
C ALA A 571 14.29 -25.25 -4.13
N GLY A 572 15.21 -25.05 -5.08
CA GLY A 572 15.63 -26.08 -6.03
C GLY A 572 16.26 -27.27 -5.32
N THR A 573 17.17 -27.02 -4.37
CA THR A 573 17.78 -28.08 -3.56
C THR A 573 16.74 -28.84 -2.73
N TYR A 574 15.73 -28.16 -2.18
CA TYR A 574 14.63 -28.81 -1.48
C TYR A 574 13.85 -29.73 -2.42
N PHE A 575 13.51 -29.26 -3.63
CA PHE A 575 12.81 -30.05 -4.64
C PHE A 575 13.60 -31.29 -5.07
N ASP A 576 14.90 -31.18 -5.32
CA ASP A 576 15.75 -32.29 -5.73
C ASP A 576 15.82 -33.42 -4.67
N ASN A 577 15.53 -33.10 -3.41
CA ASN A 577 15.50 -34.05 -2.30
C ASN A 577 14.08 -34.61 -2.02
N LEU A 578 13.04 -34.21 -2.77
CA LEU A 578 11.72 -34.80 -2.62
C LEU A 578 11.69 -36.23 -3.14
N ASN A 579 11.03 -37.14 -2.41
CA ASN A 579 10.83 -38.50 -2.87
C ASN A 579 9.88 -38.51 -4.07
N ALA A 580 10.27 -39.17 -5.16
CA ALA A 580 9.44 -39.31 -6.36
C ALA A 580 8.08 -39.97 -6.06
N ASP A 581 8.03 -40.89 -5.08
CA ASP A 581 6.79 -41.51 -4.64
C ASP A 581 5.83 -40.51 -3.97
N ASP A 582 6.37 -39.48 -3.30
CA ASP A 582 5.56 -38.44 -2.68
C ASP A 582 4.91 -37.53 -3.72
N LEU A 583 5.44 -37.45 -4.93
CA LEU A 583 4.86 -36.65 -6.02
C LEU A 583 3.99 -37.49 -6.96
N ALA A 584 4.07 -38.81 -6.88
CA ALA A 584 3.44 -39.71 -7.85
C ALA A 584 1.89 -39.63 -7.80
N PRO A 585 1.22 -39.68 -8.97
CA PRO A 585 -0.24 -39.76 -9.04
C PRO A 585 -0.81 -40.93 -8.23
N PRO A 586 -2.03 -40.82 -7.68
CA PRO A 586 -2.67 -41.94 -6.96
C PRO A 586 -2.72 -43.24 -7.77
N GLN A 587 -2.87 -43.14 -9.08
CA GLN A 587 -2.84 -44.30 -9.98
C GLN A 587 -1.47 -45.00 -10.01
N TYR A 588 -0.37 -44.24 -10.01
CA TYR A 588 0.98 -44.79 -9.96
C TYR A 588 1.21 -45.49 -8.62
N VAL A 589 0.87 -44.82 -7.51
CA VAL A 589 0.99 -45.39 -6.15
C VAL A 589 0.19 -46.70 -6.04
N SER A 590 -1.03 -46.72 -6.58
CA SER A 590 -1.86 -47.93 -6.61
C SER A 590 -1.25 -49.06 -7.43
N LEU A 591 -0.69 -48.77 -8.61
CA LEU A 591 -0.02 -49.78 -9.42
C LEU A 591 1.26 -50.28 -8.77
N LYS A 592 2.05 -49.41 -8.14
CA LYS A 592 3.26 -49.78 -7.41
C LYS A 592 2.94 -50.70 -6.23
N ALA A 593 1.95 -50.35 -5.40
CA ALA A 593 1.50 -51.21 -4.31
C ALA A 593 0.99 -52.57 -4.82
N LYS A 594 0.34 -52.60 -5.99
CA LYS A 594 -0.10 -53.85 -6.63
C LYS A 594 1.08 -54.68 -7.14
N ALA A 595 2.11 -54.04 -7.69
CA ALA A 595 3.34 -54.70 -8.12
C ALA A 595 4.09 -55.31 -6.92
N GLU A 596 4.25 -54.57 -5.83
CA GLU A 596 4.87 -55.04 -4.57
C GLU A 596 4.12 -56.24 -3.96
N SER A 597 2.78 -56.20 -3.98
CA SER A 597 1.94 -57.32 -3.54
C SER A 597 2.11 -58.56 -4.43
N MET A 598 2.24 -58.38 -5.74
CA MET A 598 2.49 -59.47 -6.69
C MET A 598 3.88 -60.06 -6.55
N GLU A 599 4.91 -59.23 -6.35
CA GLU A 599 6.27 -59.67 -6.09
C GLU A 599 6.34 -60.52 -4.81
N THR A 600 5.69 -60.07 -3.74
CA THR A 600 5.56 -60.86 -2.49
C THR A 600 4.92 -62.22 -2.75
N THR A 601 3.88 -62.25 -3.60
CA THR A 601 3.23 -63.49 -4.00
C THR A 601 4.17 -64.38 -4.81
N ILE A 602 4.87 -63.85 -5.82
CA ILE A 602 5.82 -64.59 -6.66
C ILE A 602 6.92 -65.23 -5.79
N ASN A 603 7.49 -64.45 -4.86
CA ASN A 603 8.50 -64.94 -3.91
C ASN A 603 7.96 -66.06 -3.01
N TYR A 604 6.68 -66.01 -2.63
CA TYR A 604 6.03 -67.12 -1.93
C TYR A 604 5.94 -68.38 -2.81
N TYR A 605 5.58 -68.25 -4.08
CA TYR A 605 5.56 -69.37 -5.02
C TYR A 605 6.97 -69.96 -5.24
N ASP A 606 8.02 -69.12 -5.34
CA ASP A 606 9.40 -69.58 -5.45
C ASP A 606 9.78 -70.47 -4.27
N GLY A 607 9.52 -70.01 -3.03
CA GLY A 607 9.80 -70.80 -1.83
C GLY A 607 9.02 -72.12 -1.76
N GLN A 608 7.77 -72.14 -2.26
CA GLN A 608 6.97 -73.37 -2.33
C GLN A 608 7.50 -74.32 -3.42
N LEU A 609 7.92 -73.80 -4.57
CA LEU A 609 8.46 -74.60 -5.68
C LEU A 609 9.78 -75.25 -5.27
N GLU A 610 10.67 -74.51 -4.60
CA GLU A 610 11.91 -75.06 -4.01
C GLU A 610 11.63 -76.15 -2.95
N SER A 611 10.53 -76.02 -2.20
CA SER A 611 10.10 -77.05 -1.25
C SER A 611 9.59 -78.30 -1.95
N LEU A 612 8.77 -78.14 -2.99
CA LEU A 612 8.26 -79.26 -3.78
C LEU A 612 9.37 -79.95 -4.58
N ASP A 613 10.30 -79.21 -5.19
CA ASP A 613 11.45 -79.78 -5.90
C ASP A 613 12.31 -80.66 -4.99
N ARG A 614 12.59 -80.19 -3.76
CA ARG A 614 13.27 -81.01 -2.74
C ARG A 614 12.49 -82.27 -2.38
N GLN A 615 11.16 -82.20 -2.26
CA GLN A 615 10.30 -83.35 -1.98
C GLN A 615 10.27 -84.33 -3.17
N ILE A 616 10.23 -83.83 -4.40
CA ILE A 616 10.30 -84.63 -5.63
C ILE A 616 11.62 -85.37 -5.67
N GLN A 617 12.76 -84.68 -5.55
CA GLN A 617 14.10 -85.30 -5.51
C GLN A 617 14.22 -86.35 -4.41
N GLN A 618 13.62 -86.12 -3.24
CA GLN A 618 13.60 -87.10 -2.16
C GLN A 618 12.73 -88.32 -2.49
N SER A 619 11.57 -88.10 -3.11
CA SER A 619 10.68 -89.17 -3.55
C SER A 619 11.27 -90.00 -4.69
N GLU A 620 12.03 -89.39 -5.62
CA GLU A 620 12.78 -90.09 -6.68
C GLU A 620 13.81 -91.05 -6.10
N ARG A 621 14.58 -90.59 -5.09
CA ARG A 621 15.57 -91.41 -4.39
C ARG A 621 14.98 -92.59 -3.63
N THR A 622 13.69 -92.52 -3.28
CA THR A 622 12.99 -93.53 -2.49
C THR A 622 11.92 -94.28 -3.29
N LEU A 623 11.87 -94.06 -4.60
CA LEU A 623 10.85 -94.59 -5.49
C LEU A 623 11.00 -96.11 -5.65
N VAL A 624 9.91 -96.85 -5.47
CA VAL A 624 9.85 -98.29 -5.75
C VAL A 624 9.12 -98.51 -7.07
N GLU A 625 9.86 -98.89 -8.12
CA GLU A 625 9.39 -98.95 -9.53
C GLU A 625 8.19 -99.87 -9.77
N TYR A 626 7.94 -100.84 -8.89
CA TYR A 626 6.80 -101.76 -8.98
C TYR A 626 5.65 -101.44 -7.99
N SER A 627 5.76 -100.35 -7.22
CA SER A 627 4.75 -99.91 -6.27
C SER A 627 3.90 -98.80 -6.87
N SER A 628 2.67 -99.14 -7.26
CA SER A 628 1.69 -98.17 -7.77
C SER A 628 1.43 -97.03 -6.78
N VAL A 629 1.50 -97.30 -5.47
CA VAL A 629 1.32 -96.30 -4.42
C VAL A 629 2.49 -95.30 -4.41
N SER A 630 3.73 -95.78 -4.50
CA SER A 630 4.93 -94.95 -4.52
C SER A 630 4.97 -94.06 -5.77
N ILE A 631 4.59 -94.62 -6.92
CA ILE A 631 4.51 -93.88 -8.20
C ILE A 631 3.42 -92.82 -8.14
N ASN A 632 2.23 -93.15 -7.62
CA ASN A 632 1.14 -92.18 -7.50
C ASN A 632 1.49 -91.01 -6.56
N GLN A 633 2.18 -91.28 -5.46
CA GLN A 633 2.64 -90.23 -4.54
C GLN A 633 3.66 -89.29 -5.19
N HIS A 634 4.65 -89.85 -5.89
CA HIS A 634 5.63 -89.06 -6.66
C HIS A 634 4.94 -88.22 -7.75
N ASN A 635 4.08 -88.84 -8.56
CA ASN A 635 3.31 -88.14 -9.61
C ASN A 635 2.45 -87.02 -9.03
N THR A 636 1.85 -87.21 -7.84
CA THR A 636 1.08 -86.15 -7.16
C THR A 636 1.95 -84.94 -6.78
N LEU A 637 3.21 -85.15 -6.39
CA LEU A 637 4.14 -84.05 -6.10
C LEU A 637 4.54 -83.32 -7.38
N VAL A 638 4.81 -84.06 -8.46
CA VAL A 638 5.12 -83.52 -9.79
C VAL A 638 3.94 -82.71 -10.34
N ASP A 639 2.71 -83.22 -10.23
CA ASP A 639 1.49 -82.52 -10.65
C ASP A 639 1.30 -81.22 -9.87
N LYS A 640 1.44 -81.26 -8.54
CA LYS A 640 1.39 -80.06 -7.69
C LYS A 640 2.47 -79.05 -8.06
N TYR A 641 3.69 -79.51 -8.34
CA TYR A 641 4.78 -78.64 -8.78
C TYR A 641 4.44 -77.97 -10.12
N ASN A 642 3.96 -78.74 -11.10
CA ASN A 642 3.57 -78.23 -12.41
C ASN A 642 2.42 -77.22 -12.32
N ASP A 643 1.37 -77.53 -11.56
CA ASP A 643 0.23 -76.62 -11.32
C ASP A 643 0.69 -75.32 -10.69
N MET A 644 1.57 -75.40 -9.70
CA MET A 644 2.10 -74.23 -9.01
C MET A 644 3.05 -73.41 -9.87
N LEU A 645 3.84 -74.05 -10.73
CA LEU A 645 4.70 -73.40 -11.72
C LEU A 645 3.86 -72.63 -12.76
N ILE A 646 2.74 -73.23 -13.22
CA ILE A 646 1.79 -72.55 -14.12
C ILE A 646 1.17 -71.34 -13.43
N ALA A 647 0.73 -71.50 -12.18
CA ALA A 647 0.17 -70.40 -11.40
C ALA A 647 1.18 -69.27 -11.17
N GLN A 648 2.44 -69.60 -10.86
CA GLN A 648 3.52 -68.62 -10.72
C GLN A 648 3.79 -67.88 -12.03
N ARG A 649 3.91 -68.59 -13.17
CA ARG A 649 4.12 -67.97 -14.49
C ARG A 649 3.03 -66.95 -14.79
N LYS A 650 1.76 -67.30 -14.52
CA LYS A 650 0.64 -66.37 -14.67
C LYS A 650 0.79 -65.12 -13.78
N ARG A 651 1.30 -65.27 -12.55
CA ARG A 651 1.57 -64.11 -11.66
C ARG A 651 2.72 -63.25 -12.17
N ILE A 652 3.77 -63.85 -12.72
CA ILE A 652 4.88 -63.13 -13.35
C ILE A 652 4.38 -62.36 -14.58
N ASP A 653 3.51 -62.97 -15.40
CA ASP A 653 2.90 -62.29 -16.56
C ASP A 653 2.04 -61.11 -16.12
N ASP A 654 1.17 -61.29 -15.12
CA ASP A 654 0.35 -60.21 -14.56
C ASP A 654 1.22 -59.09 -13.96
N TYR A 655 2.31 -59.43 -13.26
CA TYR A 655 3.29 -58.50 -12.71
C TYR A 655 3.97 -57.70 -13.82
N ASN A 656 4.45 -58.37 -14.88
CA ASN A 656 5.08 -57.73 -16.03
C ASN A 656 4.13 -56.77 -16.74
N VAL A 657 2.83 -57.09 -16.82
CA VAL A 657 1.82 -56.16 -17.35
C VAL A 657 1.73 -54.88 -16.48
N ILE A 658 1.77 -55.01 -15.16
CA ILE A 658 1.75 -53.85 -14.24
C ILE A 658 3.04 -53.04 -14.36
N ILE A 659 4.20 -53.69 -14.34
CA ILE A 659 5.50 -53.03 -14.51
C ILE A 659 5.57 -52.31 -15.85
N ASN A 660 5.10 -52.92 -16.94
CA ASN A 660 5.03 -52.26 -18.23
C ASN A 660 4.11 -51.03 -18.18
N ARG A 661 2.98 -51.08 -17.46
CA ARG A 661 2.12 -49.89 -17.26
C ARG A 661 2.85 -48.80 -16.47
N ILE A 662 3.55 -49.15 -15.40
CA ILE A 662 4.36 -48.23 -14.59
C ILE A 662 5.47 -47.58 -15.45
N ASN A 663 6.26 -48.38 -16.16
CA ASN A 663 7.34 -47.91 -17.02
C ASN A 663 6.81 -47.03 -18.17
N ASN A 664 5.66 -47.39 -18.75
CA ASN A 664 5.05 -46.62 -19.83
C ASN A 664 4.44 -45.29 -19.36
N MET A 665 4.21 -45.09 -18.05
CA MET A 665 3.74 -43.79 -17.56
C MET A 665 4.78 -42.69 -17.82
N ASN A 666 6.08 -42.99 -17.79
CA ASN A 666 7.15 -41.99 -18.01
C ASN A 666 6.85 -40.68 -17.24
N LEU A 667 6.80 -40.76 -15.91
CA LEU A 667 6.44 -39.60 -15.08
C LEU A 667 7.40 -38.43 -15.37
N VAL A 668 6.83 -37.28 -15.68
CA VAL A 668 7.57 -36.02 -15.77
C VAL A 668 7.30 -35.26 -14.48
N THR A 669 8.36 -34.85 -13.78
CA THR A 669 8.28 -33.95 -12.64
C THR A 669 8.63 -32.54 -13.09
N ASN A 670 7.74 -31.60 -12.84
CA ASN A 670 7.98 -30.18 -13.08
C ASN A 670 7.85 -29.44 -11.75
N CYS A 671 8.75 -28.49 -11.49
CA CYS A 671 8.69 -27.63 -10.32
C CYS A 671 8.66 -26.15 -10.69
N ILE A 672 7.97 -25.37 -9.86
CA ILE A 672 8.04 -23.91 -9.86
C ILE A 672 8.48 -23.48 -8.47
N THR A 673 9.51 -22.64 -8.44
CA THR A 673 10.04 -22.02 -7.23
C THR A 673 9.62 -20.55 -7.23
N SER A 674 8.78 -20.17 -6.27
CA SER A 674 8.27 -18.80 -6.16
C SER A 674 8.84 -18.11 -4.91
N VAL A 675 9.40 -16.92 -5.08
CA VAL A 675 9.65 -15.96 -3.99
C VAL A 675 8.67 -14.81 -4.20
N GLY A 676 7.71 -14.65 -3.30
CA GLY A 676 6.69 -13.59 -3.41
C GLY A 676 7.29 -12.16 -3.32
N GLY A 677 6.83 -11.24 -4.17
CA GLY A 677 7.18 -9.80 -4.18
C GLY A 677 5.95 -8.88 -4.35
N GLY A 678 6.08 -7.57 -4.03
CA GLY A 678 4.99 -6.59 -3.76
C GLY A 678 4.35 -5.74 -4.88
N ILE A 679 3.50 -4.78 -4.45
CA ILE A 679 2.45 -3.99 -5.18
C ILE A 679 2.53 -2.47 -4.84
N ASN A 680 1.75 -1.55 -5.45
CA ASN A 680 1.42 -0.14 -5.04
C ASN A 680 -0.08 0.17 -5.43
N LEU A 681 -0.75 1.28 -5.09
CA LEU A 681 -2.19 1.55 -5.41
C LEU A 681 -2.48 3.00 -5.89
N ARG A 682 -1.68 3.56 -6.81
CA ARG A 682 -1.81 4.99 -7.17
C ARG A 682 -3.26 5.43 -7.53
N PRO A 683 -3.83 6.45 -6.88
CA PRO A 683 -5.19 6.95 -7.07
C PRO A 683 -5.45 7.65 -8.41
N LYS A 684 -4.44 8.11 -9.14
CA LYS A 684 -4.67 8.88 -10.38
C LYS A 684 -5.36 8.07 -11.51
N GLU A 685 -5.61 6.79 -11.27
CA GLU A 685 -6.13 5.84 -12.25
C GLU A 685 -7.65 5.55 -12.09
N PHE A 686 -8.33 6.11 -11.07
CA PHE A 686 -9.79 6.03 -10.92
C PHE A 686 -10.54 6.43 -12.21
N ARG A 687 -11.55 5.64 -12.61
CA ARG A 687 -12.39 5.99 -13.76
C ARG A 687 -13.27 7.21 -13.49
N LYS A 688 -13.57 7.86 -14.62
CA LYS A 688 -14.37 9.08 -14.73
C LYS A 688 -15.79 8.91 -14.17
N ILE A 689 -16.23 9.88 -13.38
CA ILE A 689 -17.63 10.06 -12.99
C ILE A 689 -18.49 10.14 -14.26
N THR A 690 -19.46 9.23 -14.42
CA THR A 690 -20.33 9.19 -15.60
C THR A 690 -21.60 9.99 -15.32
N ARG A 691 -21.85 11.06 -16.09
CA ARG A 691 -23.07 11.86 -15.98
C ARG A 691 -24.19 11.23 -16.81
N SER A 692 -25.24 10.74 -16.16
CA SER A 692 -26.44 10.20 -16.82
C SER A 692 -27.64 10.29 -15.89
N LYS A 693 -28.60 11.18 -16.23
CA LYS A 693 -29.84 11.35 -15.46
C LYS A 693 -30.81 10.18 -15.58
N THR A 694 -30.69 9.40 -16.65
CA THR A 694 -31.57 8.26 -16.99
C THR A 694 -30.88 6.92 -16.71
N ALA A 695 -29.78 6.93 -15.94
CA ALA A 695 -29.16 5.68 -15.52
C ALA A 695 -30.12 4.94 -14.57
N PRO A 696 -30.36 3.63 -14.76
CA PRO A 696 -31.30 2.88 -13.93
C PRO A 696 -31.07 3.04 -12.42
N LYS A 697 -29.79 3.15 -12.02
CA LYS A 697 -29.41 3.36 -10.62
C LYS A 697 -29.86 4.71 -10.07
N ILE A 698 -29.76 5.76 -10.88
CA ILE A 698 -30.22 7.11 -10.53
C ILE A 698 -31.74 7.14 -10.42
N GLU A 699 -32.44 6.53 -11.37
CA GLU A 699 -33.91 6.43 -11.32
C GLU A 699 -34.38 5.62 -10.11
N GLU A 700 -33.68 4.52 -9.77
CA GLU A 700 -33.94 3.72 -8.56
C GLU A 700 -33.90 4.62 -7.32
N ILE A 701 -32.79 5.35 -7.10
CA ILE A 701 -32.58 6.21 -5.92
C ILE A 701 -33.53 7.41 -5.92
N ALA A 702 -33.72 8.08 -7.06
CA ALA A 702 -34.64 9.20 -7.18
C ALA A 702 -36.08 8.79 -6.82
N SER A 703 -36.50 7.57 -7.18
CA SER A 703 -37.83 7.04 -6.85
C SER A 703 -38.03 6.78 -5.35
N LEU A 704 -36.95 6.65 -4.57
CA LEU A 704 -37.02 6.46 -3.12
C LEU A 704 -37.46 7.72 -2.40
N LYS A 705 -37.12 8.90 -2.91
CA LYS A 705 -37.39 10.19 -2.23
C LYS A 705 -38.85 10.37 -1.82
N GLY A 706 -39.79 9.92 -2.65
CA GLY A 706 -41.23 9.97 -2.34
C GLY A 706 -41.78 8.79 -1.55
N LYS A 707 -40.97 7.76 -1.26
CA LYS A 707 -41.38 6.50 -0.62
C LYS A 707 -40.81 6.31 0.78
N VAL A 708 -39.78 7.08 1.12
CA VAL A 708 -39.09 7.02 2.40
C VAL A 708 -40.01 7.46 3.54
N LYS A 709 -40.18 6.59 4.54
CA LYS A 709 -40.93 6.86 5.78
C LYS A 709 -39.95 6.95 6.95
N LEU A 710 -40.19 7.90 7.84
CA LEU A 710 -39.41 8.03 9.07
C LEU A 710 -39.74 6.84 10.00
N ILE A 711 -38.72 6.09 10.41
CA ILE A 711 -38.85 5.02 11.40
C ILE A 711 -37.73 5.22 12.42
N GLY A 712 -38.06 5.78 13.58
CA GLY A 712 -37.08 6.18 14.58
C GLY A 712 -36.22 7.35 14.08
N LYS A 713 -34.90 7.18 14.10
CA LYS A 713 -33.93 8.23 13.71
C LYS A 713 -33.50 8.16 12.24
N ILE A 714 -33.81 7.07 11.55
CA ILE A 714 -33.48 6.84 10.13
C ILE A 714 -34.74 6.84 9.26
N ALA A 715 -34.53 6.90 7.94
CA ALA A 715 -35.61 6.93 6.97
C ALA A 715 -35.54 5.67 6.08
N ARG A 716 -36.65 4.93 5.96
CA ARG A 716 -36.71 3.61 5.30
C ARG A 716 -37.70 3.54 4.14
N ALA A 717 -37.36 2.78 3.09
CA ALA A 717 -38.25 2.45 1.97
C ALA A 717 -38.00 0.99 1.49
N GLY A 718 -38.72 0.02 2.08
CA GLY A 718 -38.39 -1.39 1.88
C GLY A 718 -37.04 -1.71 2.54
N ASP A 719 -36.14 -2.35 1.78
CA ASP A 719 -34.76 -2.65 2.24
C ASP A 719 -33.82 -1.43 2.14
N TRP A 720 -34.29 -0.31 1.59
CA TRP A 720 -33.50 0.90 1.51
C TRP A 720 -33.54 1.69 2.81
N ILE A 721 -32.36 2.17 3.20
CA ILE A 721 -32.15 3.06 4.33
C ILE A 721 -31.49 4.33 3.80
N LYS A 722 -31.96 5.48 4.27
CA LYS A 722 -31.42 6.81 4.00
C LYS A 722 -31.03 7.46 5.33
N SER A 723 -29.84 8.07 5.39
CA SER A 723 -29.42 8.86 6.54
C SER A 723 -30.35 10.07 6.73
N ARG A 724 -30.41 10.56 7.97
CA ARG A 724 -31.12 11.81 8.28
C ARG A 724 -30.12 12.96 8.36
N VAL A 725 -30.61 14.18 8.24
CA VAL A 725 -29.87 15.39 8.64
C VAL A 725 -30.73 16.08 9.69
N VAL A 726 -30.18 16.29 10.87
CA VAL A 726 -30.86 16.96 11.99
C VAL A 726 -30.04 18.15 12.44
N ASN A 727 -28.80 17.93 12.87
CA ASN A 727 -27.88 18.96 13.35
C ASN A 727 -26.47 18.62 12.88
N GLY A 728 -25.92 19.43 11.97
CA GLY A 728 -24.52 19.30 11.55
C GLY A 728 -23.55 19.82 12.63
N GLY A 729 -22.30 19.35 12.56
CA GLY A 729 -21.23 19.94 13.37
C GLY A 729 -20.01 19.05 13.57
N ALA A 730 -18.87 19.71 13.72
CA ALA A 730 -17.61 19.12 14.13
C ALA A 730 -17.68 18.53 15.56
N ARG A 731 -16.96 17.42 15.79
CA ARG A 731 -16.72 16.88 17.14
C ARG A 731 -15.51 17.57 17.78
N ILE A 732 -15.58 17.77 19.10
CA ILE A 732 -14.44 18.25 19.90
C ILE A 732 -13.74 17.03 20.49
N ASN A 733 -12.44 16.89 20.22
CA ASN A 733 -11.61 15.84 20.78
C ASN A 733 -10.83 16.42 21.97
N GLU A 734 -11.40 16.30 23.17
CA GLU A 734 -10.76 16.78 24.39
C GLU A 734 -9.37 16.14 24.57
N ILE A 735 -8.35 16.99 24.68
CA ILE A 735 -7.00 16.62 25.08
C ILE A 735 -6.95 16.44 26.60
N SER A 736 -6.13 15.50 27.08
CA SER A 736 -6.07 15.13 28.50
C SER A 736 -5.72 16.33 29.41
N LEU A 737 -6.23 16.31 30.65
CA LEU A 737 -6.07 17.41 31.61
C LEU A 737 -4.62 17.59 32.07
N ASP A 738 -4.13 18.83 31.93
CA ASP A 738 -2.76 19.22 32.17
C ASP A 738 -2.61 20.09 33.42
N THR A 739 -1.55 19.87 34.21
CA THR A 739 -1.17 20.81 35.28
C THR A 739 0.19 21.45 35.00
N TRP A 740 0.20 22.77 34.93
CA TRP A 740 1.38 23.59 34.70
C TRP A 740 1.98 24.04 36.04
N LYS A 741 3.29 23.79 36.24
CA LYS A 741 4.01 24.24 37.46
C LYS A 741 5.32 24.92 37.10
N MET A 742 5.42 26.20 37.46
CA MET A 742 6.68 26.94 37.40
C MET A 742 7.48 26.73 38.68
N VAL A 743 8.75 26.36 38.56
CA VAL A 743 9.68 26.30 39.71
C VAL A 743 10.95 27.08 39.38
N LYS A 744 11.17 28.20 40.07
CA LYS A 744 12.43 28.94 40.00
C LYS A 744 13.42 28.36 41.00
N SER A 745 14.62 28.03 40.54
CA SER A 745 15.68 27.49 41.40
C SER A 745 16.61 28.60 41.93
N SER A 746 17.31 28.31 43.03
CA SER A 746 18.13 29.28 43.77
C SER A 746 19.37 29.77 43.03
N ASN A 747 19.83 29.06 42.00
CA ASN A 747 20.98 29.42 41.16
C ASN A 747 20.62 30.36 39.99
N GLY A 748 19.36 30.84 39.92
CA GLY A 748 18.86 31.69 38.84
C GLY A 748 18.36 30.92 37.62
N THR A 749 18.57 29.61 37.53
CA THR A 749 17.97 28.76 36.49
C THR A 749 16.47 28.71 36.68
N THR A 750 15.73 29.05 35.63
CA THR A 750 14.28 28.89 35.61
C THR A 750 13.94 27.56 34.95
N VAL A 751 13.24 26.69 35.69
CA VAL A 751 12.71 25.44 35.17
C VAL A 751 11.20 25.56 35.08
N TYR A 752 10.70 25.55 33.86
CA TYR A 752 9.28 25.40 33.59
C TYR A 752 8.99 23.92 33.51
N SER A 753 8.13 23.40 34.38
CA SER A 753 7.75 22.00 34.37
C SER A 753 6.27 21.83 34.09
N TYR A 754 5.98 20.86 33.24
CA TYR A 754 4.64 20.41 32.91
C TYR A 754 4.55 18.94 33.30
N SER A 755 3.41 18.55 33.86
CA SER A 755 3.09 17.15 34.09
C SER A 755 1.64 16.88 33.75
N ALA A 756 1.42 15.93 32.85
CA ALA A 756 0.11 15.36 32.54
C ALA A 756 0.08 13.90 33.01
N GLY A 757 -0.91 13.55 33.83
CA GLY A 757 -0.97 12.22 34.43
C GLY A 757 0.27 11.82 35.25
N LYS A 758 0.60 10.52 35.28
CA LYS A 758 1.71 9.97 36.08
C LYS A 758 3.04 9.90 35.32
N THR A 759 2.99 9.83 33.99
CA THR A 759 4.14 9.52 33.13
C THR A 759 4.59 10.69 32.29
N ASP A 760 3.67 11.59 31.93
CA ASP A 760 4.00 12.64 30.98
C ASP A 760 4.61 13.82 31.69
N LYS A 761 5.75 14.27 31.19
CA LYS A 761 6.58 15.31 31.77
C LYS A 761 7.16 16.14 30.67
N MET A 762 7.11 17.45 30.84
CA MET A 762 7.89 18.36 30.03
C MET A 762 8.66 19.28 30.95
N SER A 763 9.88 19.63 30.55
CA SER A 763 10.68 20.62 31.25
C SER A 763 11.43 21.52 30.28
N THR A 764 11.35 22.82 30.48
CA THR A 764 12.21 23.80 29.80
C THR A 764 13.09 24.48 30.82
N THR A 765 14.39 24.35 30.62
CA THR A 765 15.43 24.91 31.47
C THR A 765 16.12 26.04 30.71
N VAL A 766 16.11 27.24 31.27
CA VAL A 766 16.84 28.41 30.74
C VAL A 766 18.02 28.70 31.66
N SER A 767 19.25 28.63 31.12
CA SER A 767 20.48 28.83 31.92
C SER A 767 20.96 30.29 31.83
N PRO A 768 21.07 31.02 32.95
CA PRO A 768 21.67 32.35 32.97
C PRO A 768 23.18 32.32 32.68
N ALA A 769 23.86 31.26 33.11
CA ALA A 769 25.29 31.07 32.90
C ALA A 769 25.53 30.31 31.58
N GLY A 770 26.04 31.00 30.56
CA GLY A 770 26.47 30.43 29.30
C GLY A 770 25.55 30.65 28.10
N GLY A 771 24.36 31.22 28.30
CA GLY A 771 23.44 31.55 27.22
C GLY A 771 22.85 30.30 26.56
N GLY A 772 21.58 30.00 26.80
CA GLY A 772 20.96 28.83 26.19
C GLY A 772 19.75 28.29 26.92
N TRP A 773 19.09 27.35 26.26
CA TRP A 773 17.89 26.69 26.76
C TRP A 773 17.87 25.21 26.37
N LYS A 774 17.16 24.42 27.16
CA LYS A 774 16.90 23.00 26.92
C LYS A 774 15.42 22.72 27.19
N THR A 775 14.71 22.21 26.21
CA THR A 775 13.34 21.70 26.33
C THR A 775 13.39 20.19 26.17
N GLU A 776 12.82 19.47 27.12
CA GLU A 776 12.70 18.01 27.13
C GLU A 776 11.23 17.67 27.37
N ILE A 777 10.63 16.94 26.45
CA ILE A 777 9.21 16.56 26.47
C ILE A 777 9.17 15.04 26.49
N VAL A 778 8.38 14.46 27.38
CA VAL A 778 8.08 13.04 27.44
C VAL A 778 6.56 12.92 27.56
N ILE A 779 5.87 12.56 26.48
CA ILE A 779 4.42 12.37 26.47
C ILE A 779 4.12 11.00 25.90
N ASN A 780 3.30 10.19 26.59
CA ASN A 780 2.97 8.83 26.19
C ASN A 780 4.20 7.94 25.90
N GLY A 781 5.32 8.18 26.63
CA GLY A 781 6.57 7.47 26.45
C GLY A 781 7.43 7.90 25.25
N GLN A 782 6.96 8.84 24.43
CA GLN A 782 7.74 9.48 23.38
C GLN A 782 8.54 10.64 23.96
N ALA A 783 9.86 10.62 23.75
CA ALA A 783 10.77 11.65 24.26
C ALA A 783 11.26 12.55 23.13
N GLU A 784 11.09 13.86 23.30
CA GLU A 784 11.60 14.91 22.42
C GLU A 784 12.57 15.80 23.20
N LEU A 785 13.61 16.27 22.51
CA LEU A 785 14.63 17.15 23.05
C LEU A 785 14.95 18.23 22.03
N ALA A 786 14.90 19.50 22.47
CA ALA A 786 15.46 20.62 21.75
C ALA A 786 16.36 21.42 22.69
N GLN A 787 17.59 21.73 22.26
CA GLN A 787 18.57 22.42 23.10
C GLN A 787 19.36 23.43 22.29
N TYR A 788 19.30 24.70 22.67
CA TYR A 788 20.15 25.76 22.14
C TYR A 788 21.32 26.05 23.07
N SER A 789 22.51 26.19 22.47
CA SER A 789 23.74 26.60 23.15
C SER A 789 24.30 27.85 22.48
N GLU A 790 24.19 29.00 23.15
CA GLU A 790 24.60 30.31 22.61
C GLU A 790 26.10 30.35 22.30
N GLY A 791 26.93 29.87 23.24
CA GLY A 791 28.39 29.82 23.07
C GLY A 791 28.87 28.96 21.87
N MET A 792 28.04 28.00 21.42
CA MET A 792 28.32 27.20 20.23
C MET A 792 27.51 27.63 19.01
N SER A 793 26.58 28.58 19.17
CA SER A 793 25.59 28.97 18.17
C SER A 793 24.93 27.75 17.51
N SER A 794 24.50 26.78 18.32
CA SER A 794 24.03 25.49 17.84
C SER A 794 22.72 25.04 18.50
N VAL A 795 21.88 24.37 17.73
CA VAL A 795 20.63 23.74 18.17
C VAL A 795 20.77 22.23 18.07
N ARG A 796 20.64 21.51 19.18
CA ARG A 796 20.56 20.04 19.20
C ARG A 796 19.09 19.64 19.25
N VAL A 797 18.71 18.68 18.42
CA VAL A 797 17.34 18.17 18.34
C VAL A 797 17.34 16.63 18.44
N SER A 798 16.29 16.08 19.02
CA SER A 798 15.96 14.66 19.02
C SER A 798 14.45 14.53 19.08
N HIS A 799 13.82 14.11 18.00
CA HIS A 799 12.38 13.85 17.92
C HIS A 799 12.17 12.38 17.63
N SER A 800 11.35 11.71 18.46
CA SER A 800 11.06 10.28 18.28
C SER A 800 10.28 10.02 16.99
N GLU A 801 9.40 10.94 16.59
CA GLU A 801 8.73 10.89 15.31
C GLU A 801 9.73 11.17 14.18
N GLY A 802 9.77 10.30 13.17
CA GLY A 802 10.70 10.41 12.04
C GLY A 802 12.16 10.08 12.34
N ASN A 803 12.51 9.67 13.57
CA ASN A 803 13.89 9.38 13.99
C ASN A 803 14.86 10.55 13.70
N ILE A 804 14.43 11.77 14.01
CA ILE A 804 15.15 13.00 13.69
C ILE A 804 16.09 13.33 14.86
N GLN A 805 17.39 13.13 14.68
CA GLN A 805 18.40 13.47 15.68
C GLN A 805 19.61 14.13 15.03
N GLY A 806 20.05 15.27 15.60
CA GLY A 806 21.28 15.91 15.13
C GLY A 806 21.54 17.28 15.76
N VAL A 807 22.52 17.98 15.20
CA VAL A 807 22.96 19.31 15.63
C VAL A 807 22.97 20.28 14.44
N GLY A 808 22.19 21.35 14.56
CA GLY A 808 22.13 22.49 13.65
C GLY A 808 23.10 23.58 14.09
N LYS A 809 23.93 24.09 13.17
CA LYS A 809 24.78 25.28 13.42
C LYS A 809 24.17 26.51 12.78
N LEU A 810 23.96 27.57 13.56
CA LEU A 810 23.55 28.87 13.06
C LEU A 810 24.74 29.54 12.38
N ASN A 811 24.51 30.14 11.20
CA ASN A 811 25.52 30.98 10.58
C ASN A 811 25.71 32.30 11.38
N LYS A 812 26.80 33.02 11.10
CA LYS A 812 27.13 34.27 11.82
C LYS A 812 26.06 35.36 11.68
N GLN A 813 25.22 35.29 10.64
CA GLN A 813 24.16 36.24 10.35
C GLN A 813 22.80 35.83 10.92
N GLY A 814 22.68 34.65 11.57
CA GLY A 814 21.40 34.08 12.01
C GLY A 814 20.42 33.77 10.88
N SER A 815 20.84 33.81 9.61
CA SER A 815 19.98 33.67 8.43
C SER A 815 19.90 32.24 7.89
N ALA A 816 20.71 31.33 8.41
CA ALA A 816 20.66 29.92 8.05
C ALA A 816 21.10 29.01 9.20
N VAL A 817 20.47 27.82 9.26
CA VAL A 817 20.82 26.71 10.14
C VAL A 817 21.13 25.48 9.29
N VAL A 818 22.28 24.86 9.53
CA VAL A 818 22.68 23.63 8.81
C VAL A 818 22.79 22.48 9.81
N PHE A 819 21.93 21.48 9.66
CA PHE A 819 21.88 20.30 10.50
C PHE A 819 22.77 19.16 9.97
N SER A 820 23.44 18.48 10.90
CA SER A 820 24.20 17.25 10.68
C SER A 820 23.96 16.27 11.83
N LYS A 821 24.07 14.96 11.56
CA LYS A 821 24.01 13.91 12.60
C LYS A 821 25.10 14.05 13.65
#